data_AF-A0A2N2LW22-F1
#
_entry.id   AF-A0A2N2LW22-F1
#
_cell.length_a   1.000
_cell.length_b   1.000
_cell.length_c   1.000
_cell.angle_alpha   90.00
_cell.angle_beta   90.00
_cell.angle_gamma   90.00
#
_symmetry.space_group_name_H-M   'P 1'
#
loop_
_entity.id
_entity.type
_entity.pdbx_description
1 polymer ?
#
loop_
_entity_poly.entity_id
_entity_poly.type
_entity_poly.pdbx_seq_one_letter_code
_entity_poly.pdbx_strand_id
1 'polypeptide(L)'
;MMNPSSSSSWRFFAVGKHPVAKDFLKLGESTPLVNDLSAMLKTAYSTLTSKSNSAPGFSSWRFWSKGSGKDSLICGIVRDSSDKMGRPYPFLIIGSGQLKDWELQWDLLPFACENTWCQFEYLSTQNFDNVKKLEEELANIRPPSGQWSEHSERRKSLNQIGSPLDPFASFLDLNKLTKQVADLSHQLEYFVSLDRGPCHDKILQVGLWHHLFRVTLKSVPQTVFLGGTLDKAFLVSYSRTLKTVDAVQLWSVPSAASWQDILGTEFSMDISTLGKEPISVDRPCGSDIRYDSEFQKLQNEIDKLSLPSAAGSINWEKVARFASDILAHKSKDLLVAIYLSVALTYTRKHDGLSMGVKLLMDLMEKYWEQLYPPPERMRGRIRAMEWWAEKMESALRHLPQIPVPEPQVRILKDHLEQVEQWIANHLENPPSLNAIRNLAGDFIVKHDVTVQKEATKLSTSQVITTATKDQISPSVQTEEIQSAPKDGKMLENYLQKIREIGSHCRQQNAADPLPYRLNRKLLWCNIEELPVFINGLTRIPAPDKQIVKMLFDLHDNGDAEALLKAAEGRLPQFIFWMDLNRFVAESLARLGAHYVRAHRAVCRETAFLIYQLPGLEDLSFADGTPFATLETKNWLKSIAIHSGISAETVPDSGLDLLGGENRMEEEITEAQGMIHRGRLLEAMEGLQQKLNDASSGREKIIWRLAVARLLLDVKKYELALPHLDQIIREIDIFHLEDYDSALALKGLKMVCTGLESQNDESLKRKKADVLYRIARIDMAEAIRLGHA
;
A
#
# COMPACT_ATOMS: atom_id res chain seq x y z
N MET A 1 36.34 45.14 -26.32
CA MET A 1 36.86 44.06 -25.47
C MET A 1 36.20 44.17 -24.09
N MET A 2 35.17 43.37 -23.83
CA MET A 2 34.57 43.16 -22.51
C MET A 2 34.25 41.67 -22.40
N ASN A 3 34.64 41.07 -21.28
CA ASN A 3 34.83 39.65 -21.04
C ASN A 3 33.58 38.76 -21.23
N PRO A 4 33.70 37.59 -21.88
CA PRO A 4 32.73 36.50 -21.80
C PRO A 4 33.07 35.63 -20.58
N SER A 5 32.42 35.86 -19.44
CA SER A 5 32.63 35.04 -18.24
C SER A 5 31.30 34.57 -17.65
N SER A 6 30.69 33.61 -18.33
CA SER A 6 30.03 32.45 -17.72
C SER A 6 29.97 31.35 -18.78
N SER A 7 31.13 30.73 -19.05
CA SER A 7 31.25 29.60 -19.96
C SER A 7 30.28 28.49 -19.53
N SER A 8 29.29 28.19 -20.37
CA SER A 8 28.55 26.93 -20.25
C SER A 8 29.57 25.79 -20.23
N SER A 9 29.53 24.93 -19.21
CA SER A 9 30.38 23.73 -19.09
C SER A 9 30.11 22.67 -20.19
N TRP A 10 29.22 23.00 -21.13
CA TRP A 10 28.74 22.17 -22.21
C TRP A 10 29.39 22.55 -23.53
N ARG A 11 29.81 21.53 -24.28
CA ARG A 11 30.35 21.63 -25.63
C ARG A 11 29.47 20.83 -26.57
N PHE A 12 29.15 21.42 -27.73
CA PHE A 12 28.34 20.80 -28.77
C PHE A 12 29.17 20.51 -29.99
N PHE A 13 28.85 19.40 -30.65
CA PHE A 13 29.59 18.87 -31.78
C PHE A 13 28.63 18.24 -32.77
N ALA A 14 28.87 18.40 -34.06
CA ALA A 14 28.09 17.78 -35.12
C ALA A 14 28.99 17.08 -36.15
N VAL A 15 28.65 15.86 -36.53
CA VAL A 15 29.41 15.06 -37.50
C VAL A 15 28.49 14.23 -38.39
N GLY A 16 28.87 14.11 -39.67
CA GLY A 16 28.15 13.29 -40.63
C GLY A 16 27.74 14.08 -41.86
N LYS A 17 26.66 13.67 -42.52
CA LYS A 17 26.16 14.38 -43.71
C LYS A 17 24.95 15.23 -43.38
N HIS A 18 24.90 16.42 -43.97
CA HIS A 18 23.80 17.36 -43.80
C HIS A 18 23.51 18.04 -45.15
N PRO A 19 22.24 18.37 -45.49
CA PRO A 19 21.89 19.00 -46.77
C PRO A 19 22.62 20.31 -47.07
N VAL A 20 23.04 21.04 -46.03
CA VAL A 20 23.82 22.29 -46.16
C VAL A 20 25.23 22.07 -46.76
N ALA A 21 25.80 20.88 -46.57
CA ALA A 21 27.14 20.55 -46.99
C ALA A 21 27.12 19.74 -48.29
N LYS A 22 28.15 19.92 -49.12
CA LYS A 22 28.35 19.11 -50.32
C LYS A 22 28.86 17.70 -50.01
N ASP A 23 29.40 17.50 -48.81
CA ASP A 23 29.97 16.24 -48.33
C ASP A 23 29.95 16.19 -46.79
N PHE A 24 30.74 15.30 -46.20
CA PHE A 24 30.90 15.11 -44.77
C PHE A 24 31.30 16.39 -44.01
N LEU A 25 30.61 16.64 -42.90
CA LEU A 25 30.79 17.78 -42.03
C LEU A 25 31.34 17.34 -40.66
N LYS A 26 32.21 18.17 -40.07
CA LYS A 26 32.65 18.06 -38.67
C LYS A 26 32.69 19.46 -38.07
N LEU A 27 31.83 19.75 -37.09
CA LEU A 27 31.71 21.05 -36.40
C LEU A 27 31.87 20.87 -34.89
N GLY A 28 32.51 21.84 -34.23
CA GLY A 28 32.76 21.84 -32.78
C GLY A 28 34.08 21.18 -32.36
N GLU A 29 34.47 21.38 -31.10
CA GLU A 29 35.69 20.79 -30.54
C GLU A 29 35.55 19.28 -30.31
N SER A 30 36.42 18.50 -30.94
CA SER A 30 36.38 17.05 -30.92
C SER A 30 36.92 16.49 -29.60
N THR A 31 36.14 15.66 -28.91
CA THR A 31 36.61 14.86 -27.76
C THR A 31 36.93 13.42 -28.17
N PRO A 32 37.76 12.66 -27.41
CA PRO A 32 38.08 11.26 -27.73
C PRO A 32 36.84 10.38 -27.86
N LEU A 33 35.90 10.51 -26.92
CA LEU A 33 34.63 9.80 -26.92
C LEU A 33 33.80 10.05 -28.19
N VAL A 34 33.74 11.30 -28.64
CA VAL A 34 33.01 11.69 -29.86
C VAL A 34 33.64 11.04 -31.10
N ASN A 35 34.98 10.95 -31.14
CA ASN A 35 35.66 10.26 -32.21
C ASN A 35 35.38 8.76 -32.19
N ASP A 36 35.35 8.14 -31.01
CA ASP A 36 35.05 6.71 -30.84
C ASP A 36 33.64 6.37 -31.31
N LEU A 37 32.64 7.17 -30.90
CA LEU A 37 31.25 7.02 -31.37
C LEU A 37 31.14 7.24 -32.88
N SER A 38 31.81 8.27 -33.42
CA SER A 38 31.81 8.54 -34.87
C SER A 38 32.45 7.40 -35.67
N ALA A 39 33.56 6.83 -35.19
CA ALA A 39 34.23 5.70 -35.83
C ALA A 39 33.39 4.41 -35.75
N MET A 40 32.74 4.17 -34.61
CA MET A 40 31.83 3.04 -34.42
C MET A 40 30.66 3.12 -35.40
N LEU A 41 30.01 4.29 -35.51
CA LEU A 41 28.90 4.53 -36.44
C LEU A 41 29.33 4.37 -37.90
N LYS A 42 30.51 4.88 -38.27
CA LYS A 42 31.06 4.71 -39.62
C LYS A 42 31.24 3.23 -39.97
N THR A 43 31.77 2.44 -39.04
CA THR A 43 31.99 1.00 -39.22
C THR A 43 30.66 0.25 -39.34
N ALA A 44 29.69 0.56 -38.46
CA ALA A 44 28.36 -0.05 -38.49
C ALA A 44 27.63 0.27 -39.81
N TYR A 45 27.62 1.53 -40.24
CA TYR A 45 26.97 1.95 -41.46
C TYR A 45 27.58 1.29 -42.72
N SER A 46 28.92 1.19 -42.78
CA SER A 46 29.59 0.48 -43.87
C SER A 46 29.24 -1.02 -43.92
N THR A 47 29.04 -1.63 -42.76
CA THR A 47 28.63 -3.04 -42.67
C THR A 47 27.21 -3.24 -43.20
N LEU A 48 26.29 -2.31 -42.87
CA LEU A 48 24.90 -2.35 -43.33
C LEU A 48 24.77 -2.18 -44.84
N THR A 49 25.44 -1.17 -45.41
CA THR A 49 25.41 -0.92 -46.86
C THR A 49 26.10 -2.01 -47.68
N SER A 50 27.05 -2.75 -47.08
CA SER A 50 27.69 -3.89 -47.75
C SER A 50 26.84 -5.17 -47.76
N LYS A 51 25.96 -5.37 -46.75
CA LYS A 51 25.10 -6.55 -46.61
C LYS A 51 23.73 -6.40 -47.28
N SER A 52 23.23 -5.16 -47.34
CA SER A 52 21.93 -4.81 -47.90
C SER A 52 22.14 -4.07 -49.22
N ASN A 53 21.67 -4.62 -50.35
CA ASN A 53 21.66 -3.92 -51.64
C ASN A 53 20.72 -2.68 -51.67
N SER A 54 20.10 -2.33 -50.53
CA SER A 54 19.26 -1.15 -50.32
C SER A 54 19.78 -0.31 -49.15
N ALA A 55 19.60 1.01 -49.21
CA ALA A 55 19.88 1.89 -48.06
C ALA A 55 19.06 1.46 -46.84
N PRO A 56 19.60 1.54 -45.61
CA PRO A 56 18.81 1.32 -44.39
C PRO A 56 17.57 2.24 -44.41
N GLY A 57 16.42 1.71 -43.98
CA GLY A 57 15.21 2.53 -43.81
C GLY A 57 15.44 3.66 -42.81
N PHE A 58 14.69 4.76 -42.94
CA PHE A 58 14.85 5.95 -42.09
C PHE A 58 14.81 5.60 -40.61
N SER A 59 15.86 5.96 -39.88
CA SER A 59 15.98 5.82 -38.44
C SER A 59 16.44 7.11 -37.76
N SER A 60 15.94 7.37 -36.55
CA SER A 60 16.30 8.52 -35.73
C SER A 60 16.28 8.13 -34.26
N TRP A 61 17.36 8.44 -33.55
CA TRP A 61 17.59 8.05 -32.17
C TRP A 61 18.13 9.23 -31.35
N ARG A 62 17.39 9.63 -30.32
CA ARG A 62 17.90 10.44 -29.22
C ARG A 62 18.66 9.54 -28.26
N PHE A 63 19.68 10.04 -27.59
CA PHE A 63 20.38 9.25 -26.58
C PHE A 63 21.00 10.12 -25.49
N TRP A 64 21.27 9.47 -24.36
CA TRP A 64 22.16 9.99 -23.32
C TRP A 64 23.12 8.90 -22.87
N SER A 65 24.31 9.30 -22.43
CA SER A 65 25.38 8.39 -21.97
C SER A 65 26.15 9.00 -20.81
N LYS A 66 26.64 8.14 -19.92
CA LYS A 66 27.56 8.51 -18.85
C LYS A 66 28.88 9.02 -19.43
N GLY A 67 29.31 10.20 -18.98
CA GLY A 67 30.58 10.82 -19.37
C GLY A 67 31.77 10.40 -18.52
N SER A 68 32.97 10.76 -18.97
CA SER A 68 34.22 10.50 -18.25
C SER A 68 34.43 11.53 -17.15
N GLY A 69 33.94 11.24 -15.94
CA GLY A 69 34.13 12.07 -14.75
C GLY A 69 32.86 12.23 -13.92
N LYS A 70 33.01 12.80 -12.72
CA LYS A 70 31.87 13.09 -11.83
C LYS A 70 30.93 14.11 -12.49
N ASP A 71 29.63 13.83 -12.42
CA ASP A 71 28.57 14.67 -13.00
C ASP A 71 28.71 14.91 -14.52
N SER A 72 29.50 14.10 -15.23
CA SER A 72 29.68 14.24 -16.68
C SER A 72 28.57 13.49 -17.42
N LEU A 73 27.85 14.20 -18.28
CA LEU A 73 26.76 13.67 -19.10
C LEU A 73 27.02 13.97 -20.57
N ILE A 74 26.66 13.02 -21.42
CA ILE A 74 26.59 13.17 -22.86
C ILE A 74 25.14 13.01 -23.28
N CYS A 75 24.63 13.86 -24.15
CA CYS A 75 23.35 13.67 -24.81
C CYS A 75 23.47 13.97 -26.31
N GLY A 76 22.71 13.29 -27.14
CA GLY A 76 22.81 13.48 -28.58
C GLY A 76 21.57 13.03 -29.33
N ILE A 77 21.59 13.32 -30.63
CA ILE A 77 20.73 12.68 -31.61
C ILE A 77 21.60 12.09 -32.71
N VAL A 78 21.20 10.93 -33.21
CA VAL A 78 21.77 10.31 -34.39
C VAL A 78 20.63 9.86 -35.30
N ARG A 79 20.67 10.26 -36.56
CA ARG A 79 19.61 9.98 -37.53
C ARG A 79 20.15 9.76 -38.91
N ASP A 80 19.37 9.11 -39.76
CA ASP A 80 19.68 9.05 -41.19
C ASP A 80 19.51 10.42 -41.85
N SER A 81 20.48 10.75 -42.69
CA SER A 81 20.62 12.02 -43.39
C SER A 81 21.33 11.80 -44.74
N SER A 82 21.37 12.83 -45.57
CA SER A 82 22.08 12.83 -46.85
C SER A 82 22.75 14.17 -47.10
N ASP A 83 23.81 14.17 -47.91
CA ASP A 83 24.36 15.40 -48.46
C ASP A 83 23.44 15.99 -49.54
N LYS A 84 23.81 17.16 -50.07
CA LYS A 84 23.09 17.82 -51.18
C LYS A 84 22.99 16.94 -52.45
N MET A 85 23.84 15.92 -52.59
CA MET A 85 23.82 14.98 -53.72
C MET A 85 22.95 13.74 -53.45
N GLY A 86 22.32 13.64 -52.28
CA GLY A 86 21.46 12.52 -51.90
C GLY A 86 22.24 11.27 -51.44
N ARG A 87 23.55 11.36 -51.20
CA ARG A 87 24.31 10.20 -50.71
C ARG A 87 24.04 10.03 -49.22
N PRO A 88 23.52 8.88 -48.78
CA PRO A 88 23.06 8.72 -47.41
C PRO A 88 24.24 8.46 -46.46
N TYR A 89 24.19 9.09 -45.28
CA TYR A 89 25.08 8.82 -44.16
C TYR A 89 24.48 9.44 -42.89
N PRO A 90 24.56 8.79 -41.71
CA PRO A 90 23.96 9.32 -40.50
C PRO A 90 24.53 10.68 -40.09
N PHE A 91 23.68 11.55 -39.57
CA PHE A 91 24.07 12.81 -38.95
C PHE A 91 23.94 12.69 -37.43
N LEU A 92 25.03 13.02 -36.74
CA LEU A 92 25.18 12.89 -35.29
C LEU A 92 25.43 14.28 -34.70
N ILE A 93 24.59 14.71 -33.76
CA ILE A 93 24.81 15.90 -32.94
C ILE A 93 24.97 15.45 -31.48
N ILE A 94 26.02 15.89 -30.82
CA ILE A 94 26.37 15.53 -29.43
C ILE A 94 26.61 16.80 -28.63
N GLY A 95 26.00 16.86 -27.44
CA GLY A 95 26.40 17.74 -26.35
C GLY A 95 27.10 16.93 -25.26
N SER A 96 28.21 17.43 -24.74
CA SER A 96 28.87 16.87 -23.56
C SER A 96 29.18 17.97 -22.56
N GLY A 97 28.86 17.75 -21.28
CA GLY A 97 29.12 18.73 -20.23
C GLY A 97 28.90 18.17 -18.83
N GLN A 98 28.94 19.07 -17.84
CA GLN A 98 28.62 18.73 -16.46
C GLN A 98 27.14 19.03 -16.16
N LEU A 99 26.46 18.07 -15.56
CA LEU A 99 25.09 18.22 -15.07
C LEU A 99 24.99 17.68 -13.65
N LYS A 100 24.96 18.57 -12.66
CA LYS A 100 25.03 18.17 -11.25
C LYS A 100 23.90 17.19 -10.88
N ASP A 101 24.24 16.13 -10.14
CA ASP A 101 23.31 15.16 -9.55
C ASP A 101 22.52 14.32 -10.57
N TRP A 102 22.92 14.33 -11.86
CA TRP A 102 22.22 13.59 -12.92
C TRP A 102 22.16 12.09 -12.64
N GLU A 103 23.20 11.51 -12.03
CA GLU A 103 23.26 10.07 -11.70
C GLU A 103 22.21 9.66 -10.66
N LEU A 104 21.72 10.60 -9.84
CA LEU A 104 20.66 10.34 -8.85
C LEU A 104 19.26 10.50 -9.45
N GLN A 105 19.14 11.30 -10.50
CA GLN A 105 17.89 11.73 -11.14
C GLN A 105 17.83 11.32 -12.62
N TRP A 106 18.52 10.25 -12.98
CA TRP A 106 18.68 9.85 -14.38
C TRP A 106 17.35 9.47 -15.05
N ASP A 107 16.35 9.09 -14.25
CA ASP A 107 14.98 8.84 -14.69
C ASP A 107 14.26 10.08 -15.22
N LEU A 108 14.77 11.28 -14.90
CA LEU A 108 14.26 12.57 -15.35
C LEU A 108 15.03 13.13 -16.56
N LEU A 109 16.08 12.45 -17.04
CA LEU A 109 16.86 12.89 -18.18
C LEU A 109 16.05 13.10 -19.47
N PRO A 110 15.00 12.31 -19.76
CA PRO A 110 14.17 12.58 -20.93
C PRO A 110 13.56 13.99 -20.94
N PHE A 111 13.19 14.51 -19.76
CA PHE A 111 12.64 15.85 -19.59
C PHE A 111 13.73 16.91 -19.54
N ALA A 112 14.84 16.61 -18.87
CA ALA A 112 15.99 17.52 -18.79
C ALA A 112 16.63 17.80 -20.16
N CYS A 113 16.69 16.79 -21.03
CA CYS A 113 17.29 16.86 -22.36
C CYS A 113 16.31 17.28 -23.46
N GLU A 114 15.00 17.36 -23.18
CA GLU A 114 13.96 17.57 -24.20
C GLU A 114 14.19 18.83 -25.04
N ASN A 115 14.39 19.98 -24.37
CA ASN A 115 14.64 21.24 -25.07
C ASN A 115 15.91 21.18 -25.94
N THR A 116 16.95 20.50 -25.46
CA THR A 116 18.21 20.30 -26.17
C THR A 116 18.01 19.38 -27.38
N TRP A 117 17.29 18.27 -27.22
CA TRP A 117 16.97 17.35 -28.31
C TRP A 117 16.07 17.98 -29.37
N CYS A 118 15.07 18.79 -28.98
CA CYS A 118 14.25 19.54 -29.94
C CYS A 118 15.10 20.49 -30.79
N GLN A 119 16.10 21.14 -30.19
CA GLN A 119 17.06 21.96 -30.93
C GLN A 119 17.92 21.10 -31.86
N PHE A 120 18.43 19.94 -31.39
CA PHE A 120 19.18 19.04 -32.26
C PHE A 120 18.36 18.56 -33.47
N GLU A 121 17.09 18.22 -33.26
CA GLU A 121 16.18 17.79 -34.33
C GLU A 121 15.94 18.89 -35.35
N TYR A 122 15.70 20.11 -34.87
CA TYR A 122 15.58 21.29 -35.72
C TYR A 122 16.84 21.51 -36.57
N LEU A 123 18.03 21.50 -35.94
CA LEU A 123 19.30 21.66 -36.65
C LEU A 123 19.57 20.53 -37.65
N SER A 124 19.06 19.33 -37.39
CA SER A 124 19.27 18.16 -38.24
C SER A 124 18.37 18.11 -39.48
N THR A 125 17.29 18.90 -39.50
CA THR A 125 16.27 18.91 -40.56
C THR A 125 16.22 20.21 -41.33
N GLN A 126 16.69 21.30 -40.74
CA GLN A 126 16.59 22.62 -41.34
C GLN A 126 17.50 22.77 -42.56
N ASN A 127 16.96 23.39 -43.61
CA ASN A 127 17.76 23.83 -44.74
C ASN A 127 18.49 25.13 -44.39
N PHE A 128 19.80 25.03 -44.21
CA PHE A 128 20.67 26.19 -44.04
C PHE A 128 21.25 26.64 -45.39
N ASP A 129 21.45 27.93 -45.55
CA ASP A 129 22.12 28.48 -46.74
C ASP A 129 23.64 28.23 -46.73
N ASN A 130 24.24 28.18 -45.54
CA ASN A 130 25.67 28.05 -45.35
C ASN A 130 25.98 27.31 -44.03
N VAL A 131 27.08 26.56 -44.02
CA VAL A 131 27.63 25.83 -42.87
C VAL A 131 27.87 26.75 -41.68
N LYS A 132 28.30 28.01 -41.91
CA LYS A 132 28.53 28.97 -40.82
C LYS A 132 27.29 29.24 -39.98
N LYS A 133 26.10 29.33 -40.61
CA LYS A 133 24.84 29.50 -39.86
C LYS A 133 24.56 28.29 -38.98
N LEU A 134 24.80 27.08 -39.49
CA LEU A 134 24.66 25.85 -38.70
C LEU A 134 25.64 25.83 -37.52
N GLU A 135 26.88 26.29 -37.71
CA GLU A 135 27.88 26.39 -36.63
C GLU A 135 27.50 27.42 -35.56
N GLU A 136 26.97 28.58 -35.97
CA GLU A 136 26.45 29.62 -35.05
C GLU A 136 25.25 29.10 -34.24
N GLU A 137 24.29 28.45 -34.89
CA GLU A 137 23.15 27.84 -34.22
C GLU A 137 23.56 26.68 -33.31
N LEU A 138 24.56 25.88 -33.70
CA LEU A 138 25.13 24.81 -32.86
C LEU A 138 25.75 25.39 -31.58
N ALA A 139 26.42 26.54 -31.66
CA ALA A 139 27.02 27.21 -30.50
C ALA A 139 25.96 27.79 -29.55
N ASN A 140 24.76 28.11 -30.06
CA ASN A 140 23.66 28.69 -29.30
C ASN A 140 22.73 27.66 -28.64
N ILE A 141 23.03 26.36 -28.77
CA ILE A 141 22.19 25.32 -28.18
C ILE A 141 22.14 25.48 -26.66
N ARG A 142 20.93 25.45 -26.12
CA ARG A 142 20.72 25.43 -24.66
C ARG A 142 21.04 24.04 -24.10
N PRO A 143 21.93 23.93 -23.09
CA PRO A 143 22.26 22.65 -22.48
C PRO A 143 21.07 22.06 -21.70
N PRO A 144 21.12 20.77 -21.36
CA PRO A 144 20.12 20.14 -20.51
C PRO A 144 19.95 20.87 -19.17
N SER A 145 18.70 21.00 -18.73
CA SER A 145 18.38 21.72 -17.48
C SER A 145 18.53 20.82 -16.26
N GLY A 146 19.28 21.27 -15.25
CA GLY A 146 19.40 20.61 -13.95
C GLY A 146 18.28 20.94 -12.95
N GLN A 147 17.15 21.49 -13.40
CA GLN A 147 15.99 21.81 -12.56
C GLN A 147 15.20 20.53 -12.22
N TRP A 148 15.81 19.63 -11.44
CA TRP A 148 15.25 18.30 -11.15
C TRP A 148 13.86 18.33 -10.51
N SER A 149 13.58 19.30 -9.64
CA SER A 149 12.25 19.47 -9.04
C SER A 149 11.19 19.79 -10.10
N GLU A 150 11.48 20.71 -11.02
CA GLU A 150 10.57 21.08 -12.12
C GLU A 150 10.35 19.90 -13.07
N HIS A 151 11.40 19.15 -13.40
CA HIS A 151 11.27 17.94 -14.23
C HIS A 151 10.47 16.84 -13.53
N SER A 152 10.64 16.69 -12.22
CA SER A 152 9.83 15.75 -11.44
C SER A 152 8.37 16.18 -11.36
N GLU A 153 8.09 17.46 -11.21
CA GLU A 153 6.73 18.02 -11.24
C GLU A 153 6.12 17.86 -12.62
N ARG A 154 6.87 18.17 -13.68
CA ARG A 154 6.44 17.97 -15.06
C ARG A 154 6.09 16.52 -15.34
N ARG A 155 6.95 15.58 -14.93
CA ARG A 155 6.65 14.15 -15.00
C ARG A 155 5.36 13.79 -14.26
N LYS A 156 5.17 14.30 -13.03
CA LYS A 156 3.92 14.11 -12.27
C LYS A 156 2.71 14.76 -12.94
N SER A 157 2.87 15.90 -13.61
CA SER A 157 1.77 16.63 -14.27
C SER A 157 1.26 15.94 -15.54
N LEU A 158 2.07 15.08 -16.16
CA LEU A 158 1.63 14.24 -17.27
C LEU A 158 0.58 13.22 -16.83
N ASN A 159 0.49 12.95 -15.53
CA ASN A 159 -0.61 12.23 -14.92
C ASN A 159 -1.81 13.18 -14.73
N GLN A 160 -2.66 13.30 -15.75
CA GLN A 160 -3.88 14.12 -15.68
C GLN A 160 -4.84 13.68 -14.56
N ILE A 161 -4.71 12.44 -14.09
CA ILE A 161 -5.52 11.86 -13.03
C ILE A 161 -4.91 12.17 -11.65
N GLY A 162 -3.66 12.62 -11.55
CA GLY A 162 -2.98 12.88 -10.27
C GLY A 162 -2.70 11.61 -9.44
N SER A 163 -2.87 10.42 -10.01
CA SER A 163 -2.77 9.16 -9.28
C SER A 163 -1.46 9.01 -8.48
N PRO A 164 -1.53 8.73 -7.16
CA PRO A 164 -0.36 8.36 -6.35
C PRO A 164 0.04 6.89 -6.51
N LEU A 165 -0.84 6.02 -7.02
CA LEU A 165 -0.61 4.59 -7.20
C LEU A 165 -0.03 4.25 -8.58
N ASP A 166 -0.24 5.14 -9.54
CA ASP A 166 0.20 5.02 -10.92
C ASP A 166 0.66 6.40 -11.42
N PRO A 167 1.97 6.71 -11.29
CA PRO A 167 2.51 8.01 -11.65
C PRO A 167 2.37 8.36 -13.14
N PHE A 168 1.86 7.45 -13.98
CA PHE A 168 1.70 7.63 -15.41
C PHE A 168 0.23 7.47 -15.88
N ALA A 169 -0.72 7.23 -14.95
CA ALA A 169 -2.14 6.95 -15.25
C ALA A 169 -2.33 5.95 -16.41
N SER A 170 -1.40 5.01 -16.54
CA SER A 170 -1.34 4.02 -17.60
C SER A 170 -1.69 2.67 -16.99
N PHE A 171 -2.66 1.95 -17.58
CA PHE A 171 -3.23 0.68 -17.10
C PHE A 171 -2.22 -0.49 -17.05
N LEU A 172 -1.15 -0.30 -16.28
CA LEU A 172 0.01 -1.15 -16.16
C LEU A 172 -0.07 -1.80 -14.81
N ASP A 173 -0.07 -3.12 -14.78
CA ASP A 173 0.23 -3.85 -13.55
C ASP A 173 1.71 -3.58 -13.21
N LEU A 174 1.93 -2.46 -12.51
CA LEU A 174 3.26 -2.00 -12.13
C LEU A 174 3.99 -3.07 -11.33
N ASN A 175 3.29 -3.88 -10.54
CA ASN A 175 3.90 -4.99 -9.80
C ASN A 175 4.40 -6.08 -10.75
N LYS A 176 3.58 -6.49 -11.73
CA LYS A 176 3.99 -7.45 -12.75
C LYS A 176 5.11 -6.92 -13.63
N LEU A 177 5.08 -5.65 -14.04
CA LEU A 177 6.15 -5.04 -14.84
C LEU A 177 7.43 -4.86 -14.05
N THR A 178 7.33 -4.41 -12.80
CA THR A 178 8.46 -4.33 -11.87
C THR A 178 9.07 -5.71 -11.68
N LYS A 179 8.25 -6.76 -11.55
CA LYS A 179 8.71 -8.14 -11.48
C LYS A 179 9.36 -8.60 -12.78
N GLN A 180 8.77 -8.32 -13.94
CA GLN A 180 9.36 -8.65 -15.25
C GLN A 180 10.72 -7.99 -15.44
N VAL A 181 10.86 -6.72 -15.07
CA VAL A 181 12.14 -6.01 -15.14
C VAL A 181 13.13 -6.54 -14.10
N ALA A 182 12.65 -6.85 -12.88
CA ALA A 182 13.48 -7.44 -11.82
C ALA A 182 14.00 -8.84 -12.18
N ASP A 183 13.17 -9.68 -12.82
CA ASP A 183 13.55 -10.99 -13.33
C ASP A 183 14.66 -10.88 -14.39
N LEU A 184 14.69 -9.75 -15.12
CA LEU A 184 15.72 -9.43 -16.11
C LEU A 184 16.85 -8.54 -15.55
N SER A 185 16.91 -8.31 -14.23
CA SER A 185 17.92 -7.42 -13.61
C SER A 185 19.37 -7.87 -13.82
N HIS A 186 19.59 -9.12 -14.24
CA HIS A 186 20.90 -9.66 -14.58
C HIS A 186 21.38 -9.34 -16.01
N GLN A 187 20.49 -8.85 -16.88
CA GLN A 187 20.84 -8.53 -18.27
C GLN A 187 21.67 -7.24 -18.34
N LEU A 188 22.58 -7.18 -19.34
CA LEU A 188 23.42 -6.01 -19.60
C LEU A 188 22.81 -5.05 -20.63
N GLU A 189 21.72 -5.46 -21.27
CA GLU A 189 21.01 -4.72 -22.31
C GLU A 189 19.51 -4.98 -22.20
N TYR A 190 18.71 -3.93 -22.38
CA TYR A 190 17.26 -3.97 -22.33
C TYR A 190 16.71 -3.35 -23.60
N PHE A 191 15.77 -4.05 -24.23
CA PHE A 191 15.10 -3.61 -25.44
C PHE A 191 13.63 -3.44 -25.15
N VAL A 192 13.12 -2.22 -25.22
CA VAL A 192 11.73 -1.89 -24.93
C VAL A 192 11.06 -1.40 -26.21
N SER A 193 9.94 -2.03 -26.61
CA SER A 193 9.09 -1.47 -27.68
C SER A 193 8.18 -0.40 -27.09
N LEU A 194 8.21 0.79 -27.69
CA LEU A 194 7.33 1.91 -27.34
C LEU A 194 6.08 1.96 -28.23
N ASP A 195 5.95 1.06 -29.23
CA ASP A 195 4.73 0.91 -30.04
C ASP A 195 3.71 0.02 -29.37
N ARG A 196 4.16 -0.78 -28.42
CA ARG A 196 3.35 -1.64 -27.60
C ARG A 196 3.16 -0.93 -26.26
N GLY A 197 1.96 -0.41 -26.03
CA GLY A 197 1.72 0.70 -25.08
C GLY A 197 0.25 0.89 -24.75
N PRO A 198 -0.17 1.10 -23.48
CA PRO A 198 -1.51 1.57 -23.15
C PRO A 198 -1.59 3.11 -23.21
N CYS A 199 -0.68 3.77 -23.91
CA CYS A 199 -0.66 5.23 -24.00
C CYS A 199 -0.17 5.63 -25.38
N HIS A 200 -0.95 6.43 -26.10
CA HIS A 200 -0.54 6.94 -27.41
C HIS A 200 0.65 7.92 -27.30
N ASP A 201 0.79 8.59 -26.16
CA ASP A 201 1.87 9.54 -25.92
C ASP A 201 3.20 8.84 -25.58
N LYS A 202 4.16 8.95 -26.49
CA LYS A 202 5.48 8.32 -26.34
C LYS A 202 6.28 8.93 -25.19
N ILE A 203 6.08 10.20 -24.81
CA ILE A 203 6.85 10.80 -23.70
C ILE A 203 6.45 10.18 -22.36
N LEU A 204 5.17 9.82 -22.20
CA LEU A 204 4.65 9.12 -21.03
C LEU A 204 5.27 7.73 -20.91
N GLN A 205 5.30 6.97 -22.00
CA GLN A 205 5.94 5.65 -22.02
C GLN A 205 7.44 5.72 -21.70
N VAL A 206 8.14 6.70 -22.28
CA VAL A 206 9.57 6.91 -22.00
C VAL A 206 9.78 7.23 -20.53
N GLY A 207 8.99 8.15 -19.95
CA GLY A 207 9.09 8.50 -18.53
C GLY A 207 8.81 7.32 -17.59
N LEU A 208 7.83 6.50 -17.93
CA LEU A 208 7.48 5.28 -17.21
C LEU A 208 8.63 4.28 -17.19
N TRP A 209 9.16 3.91 -18.35
CA TRP A 209 10.23 2.90 -18.43
C TRP A 209 11.51 3.36 -17.73
N HIS A 210 11.83 4.66 -17.81
CA HIS A 210 12.93 5.24 -17.04
C HIS A 210 12.69 5.14 -15.53
N HIS A 211 11.46 5.41 -15.06
CA HIS A 211 11.11 5.28 -13.65
C HIS A 211 11.18 3.81 -13.19
N LEU A 212 10.59 2.88 -13.95
CA LEU A 212 10.63 1.45 -13.64
C LEU A 212 12.06 0.95 -13.55
N PHE A 213 12.91 1.27 -14.54
CA PHE A 213 14.32 0.90 -14.52
C PHE A 213 15.06 1.51 -13.33
N ARG A 214 14.76 2.74 -12.90
CA ARG A 214 15.39 3.33 -11.71
C ARG A 214 15.00 2.63 -10.41
N VAL A 215 13.73 2.22 -10.27
CA VAL A 215 13.24 1.56 -9.05
C VAL A 215 13.70 0.10 -8.98
N THR A 216 13.94 -0.54 -10.12
CA THR A 216 14.27 -1.97 -10.21
C THR A 216 15.76 -2.27 -10.38
N LEU A 217 16.47 -1.48 -11.20
CA LEU A 217 17.89 -1.72 -11.50
C LEU A 217 18.78 -1.12 -10.40
N LYS A 218 19.84 -1.85 -10.05
CA LYS A 218 20.78 -1.43 -9.00
C LYS A 218 21.77 -0.36 -9.43
N SER A 219 21.95 -0.18 -10.74
CA SER A 219 22.97 0.70 -11.32
C SER A 219 22.41 1.57 -12.42
N VAL A 220 22.97 2.77 -12.56
CA VAL A 220 22.67 3.68 -13.67
C VAL A 220 23.15 3.05 -14.98
N PRO A 221 22.32 3.01 -16.04
CA PRO A 221 22.75 2.56 -17.36
C PRO A 221 23.92 3.39 -17.89
N GLN A 222 24.78 2.77 -18.68
CA GLN A 222 25.90 3.46 -19.33
C GLN A 222 25.41 4.32 -20.49
N THR A 223 24.48 3.80 -21.31
CA THR A 223 23.90 4.53 -22.43
C THR A 223 22.45 4.11 -22.66
N VAL A 224 21.57 5.08 -22.95
CA VAL A 224 20.18 4.83 -23.32
C VAL A 224 19.85 5.53 -24.64
N PHE A 225 19.22 4.81 -25.56
CA PHE A 225 18.70 5.31 -26.84
C PHE A 225 17.17 5.32 -26.83
N LEU A 226 16.58 6.33 -27.46
CA LEU A 226 15.14 6.58 -27.58
C LEU A 226 14.83 6.96 -29.02
N GLY A 227 14.10 6.12 -29.73
CA GLY A 227 13.81 6.38 -31.15
C GLY A 227 13.58 5.10 -31.93
N GLY A 228 13.80 5.16 -33.24
CA GLY A 228 13.55 4.03 -34.11
C GLY A 228 13.25 4.50 -35.53
N THR A 229 12.27 3.88 -36.16
CA THR A 229 11.82 4.16 -37.53
C THR A 229 10.52 4.95 -37.55
N LEU A 230 10.00 5.29 -38.73
CA LEU A 230 8.69 5.94 -38.85
C LEU A 230 7.55 5.10 -38.26
N ASP A 231 7.64 3.77 -38.40
CA ASP A 231 6.58 2.85 -37.99
C ASP A 231 6.80 2.28 -36.59
N LYS A 232 8.04 2.33 -36.08
CA LYS A 232 8.41 1.69 -34.83
C LYS A 232 9.31 2.53 -33.94
N ALA A 233 8.94 2.68 -32.68
CA ALA A 233 9.72 3.35 -31.64
C ALA A 233 10.15 2.37 -30.54
N PHE A 234 11.37 2.57 -30.04
CA PHE A 234 12.02 1.74 -29.03
C PHE A 234 12.75 2.60 -27.99
N LEU A 235 12.89 2.04 -26.79
CA LEU A 235 13.83 2.46 -25.77
C LEU A 235 14.85 1.33 -25.60
N VAL A 236 16.13 1.66 -25.74
CA VAL A 236 17.22 0.69 -25.64
C VAL A 236 18.19 1.14 -24.57
N SER A 237 18.45 0.30 -23.57
CA SER A 237 19.34 0.62 -22.45
C SER A 237 20.51 -0.35 -22.42
N TYR A 238 21.74 0.16 -22.30
CA TYR A 238 22.96 -0.62 -22.16
C TYR A 238 23.65 -0.28 -20.85
N SER A 239 23.93 -1.30 -20.04
CA SER A 239 24.71 -1.19 -18.79
C SER A 239 26.22 -1.38 -19.02
N ARG A 240 26.62 -1.64 -20.27
CA ARG A 240 28.00 -1.88 -20.74
C ARG A 240 28.40 -0.82 -21.77
N THR A 241 29.69 -0.75 -22.08
CA THR A 241 30.19 0.06 -23.20
C THR A 241 29.63 -0.44 -24.53
N LEU A 242 29.29 0.51 -25.41
CA LEU A 242 28.77 0.22 -26.74
C LEU A 242 29.82 -0.49 -27.62
N LYS A 243 29.35 -1.46 -28.39
CA LYS A 243 30.10 -2.22 -29.38
C LYS A 243 29.58 -1.88 -30.78
N THR A 244 30.40 -2.12 -31.80
CA THR A 244 29.99 -1.92 -33.20
C THR A 244 28.74 -2.70 -33.59
N VAL A 245 28.54 -3.89 -33.00
CA VAL A 245 27.35 -4.73 -33.24
C VAL A 245 26.07 -4.03 -32.76
N ASP A 246 26.13 -3.30 -31.65
CA ASP A 246 24.99 -2.57 -31.08
C ASP A 246 24.54 -1.44 -32.03
N ALA A 247 25.52 -0.74 -32.62
CA ALA A 247 25.25 0.28 -33.63
C ALA A 247 24.69 -0.34 -34.93
N VAL A 248 25.10 -1.56 -35.31
CA VAL A 248 24.46 -2.27 -36.45
C VAL A 248 23.00 -2.61 -36.10
N GLN A 249 22.73 -3.06 -34.87
CA GLN A 249 21.39 -3.42 -34.40
C GLN A 249 20.43 -2.23 -34.39
N LEU A 250 20.85 -1.08 -33.84
CA LEU A 250 20.07 0.17 -33.82
C LEU A 250 19.65 0.65 -35.22
N TRP A 251 20.35 0.27 -36.28
CA TRP A 251 20.01 0.59 -37.68
C TRP A 251 19.44 -0.60 -38.47
N SER A 252 19.27 -1.76 -37.83
CA SER A 252 18.67 -2.97 -38.41
C SER A 252 17.24 -3.22 -37.93
N VAL A 253 16.57 -2.19 -37.37
CA VAL A 253 15.19 -2.20 -36.86
C VAL A 253 14.15 -2.85 -37.80
N PRO A 254 14.30 -2.87 -39.15
CA PRO A 254 13.30 -3.51 -40.00
C PRO A 254 13.21 -5.05 -39.90
N SER A 255 14.23 -5.77 -39.42
CA SER A 255 14.18 -7.25 -39.36
C SER A 255 13.64 -7.73 -37.99
N ALA A 256 12.38 -8.15 -37.94
CA ALA A 256 11.70 -8.62 -36.73
C ALA A 256 12.36 -9.79 -35.97
N ALA A 257 13.42 -10.42 -36.53
CA ALA A 257 14.15 -11.54 -35.94
C ALA A 257 15.38 -11.14 -35.09
N SER A 258 15.84 -9.87 -35.14
CA SER A 258 17.11 -9.46 -34.50
C SER A 258 16.99 -8.97 -33.06
N TRP A 259 15.77 -8.85 -32.53
CA TRP A 259 15.52 -8.31 -31.19
C TRP A 259 14.84 -9.39 -30.34
N GLN A 260 15.65 -10.25 -29.71
CA GLN A 260 15.19 -11.21 -28.70
C GLN A 260 14.88 -10.46 -27.39
N ASP A 261 13.95 -11.00 -26.59
CA ASP A 261 13.60 -10.47 -25.26
C ASP A 261 13.13 -8.99 -25.24
N ILE A 262 12.44 -8.55 -26.29
CA ILE A 262 11.79 -7.22 -26.29
C ILE A 262 10.77 -7.17 -25.15
N LEU A 263 11.01 -6.27 -24.21
CA LEU A 263 10.07 -5.82 -23.22
C LEU A 263 9.04 -4.92 -23.88
N GLY A 264 7.76 -5.21 -23.70
CA GLY A 264 6.71 -4.35 -24.20
C GLY A 264 5.56 -4.39 -23.23
N THR A 265 4.75 -3.34 -23.23
CA THR A 265 3.49 -3.36 -22.49
C THR A 265 2.41 -4.08 -23.31
N GLU A 266 2.80 -5.08 -24.10
CA GLU A 266 2.00 -5.78 -25.12
C GLU A 266 0.81 -6.59 -24.57
N PHE A 267 0.61 -6.50 -23.25
CA PHE A 267 -0.55 -7.03 -22.54
C PHE A 267 -1.29 -5.94 -21.74
N SER A 268 -1.05 -4.65 -22.01
CA SER A 268 -1.75 -3.52 -21.41
C SER A 268 -2.34 -2.62 -22.48
N MET A 269 -3.62 -2.35 -22.33
CA MET A 269 -4.45 -1.59 -23.25
C MET A 269 -4.69 -0.16 -22.73
N ASP A 270 -4.74 0.83 -23.61
CA ASP A 270 -5.12 2.20 -23.24
C ASP A 270 -6.63 2.25 -23.00
N ILE A 271 -7.06 2.05 -21.76
CA ILE A 271 -8.49 2.10 -21.44
C ILE A 271 -9.08 3.50 -21.67
N SER A 272 -8.25 4.54 -21.57
CA SER A 272 -8.72 5.93 -21.71
C SER A 272 -9.19 6.27 -23.13
N THR A 273 -8.73 5.52 -24.14
CA THR A 273 -9.14 5.72 -25.54
C THR A 273 -10.29 4.82 -25.97
N LEU A 274 -10.62 3.76 -25.21
CA LEU A 274 -11.65 2.78 -25.60
C LEU A 274 -13.04 3.39 -25.79
N GLY A 275 -13.36 4.47 -25.07
CA GLY A 275 -14.61 5.20 -25.26
C GLY A 275 -14.63 6.06 -26.53
N LYS A 276 -13.46 6.41 -27.09
CA LYS A 276 -13.31 7.33 -28.23
C LYS A 276 -12.95 6.64 -29.53
N GLU A 277 -12.07 5.65 -29.51
CA GLU A 277 -11.55 5.04 -30.73
C GLU A 277 -12.57 4.08 -31.35
N PRO A 278 -12.82 4.16 -32.67
CA PRO A 278 -13.70 3.22 -33.35
C PRO A 278 -13.04 1.84 -33.41
N ILE A 279 -13.84 0.78 -33.42
CA ILE A 279 -13.33 -0.60 -33.60
C ILE A 279 -12.77 -0.78 -35.02
N SER A 280 -13.47 -0.21 -36.01
CA SER A 280 -13.03 -0.18 -37.39
C SER A 280 -13.65 1.03 -38.10
N VAL A 281 -13.07 1.43 -39.23
CA VAL A 281 -13.58 2.55 -40.04
C VAL A 281 -15.01 2.27 -40.54
N ASP A 282 -15.28 1.03 -40.96
CA ASP A 282 -16.58 0.64 -41.53
C ASP A 282 -17.65 0.32 -40.47
N ARG A 283 -17.22 -0.12 -39.28
CA ARG A 283 -18.09 -0.44 -38.14
C ARG A 283 -17.51 0.17 -36.86
N PRO A 284 -17.79 1.45 -36.57
CA PRO A 284 -17.23 2.14 -35.41
C PRO A 284 -17.56 1.46 -34.07
N CYS A 285 -18.78 0.93 -33.93
CA CYS A 285 -19.23 0.21 -32.73
C CYS A 285 -19.04 -1.31 -32.76
N GLY A 286 -18.46 -1.87 -33.83
CA GLY A 286 -18.29 -3.31 -33.99
C GLY A 286 -19.62 -4.06 -34.13
N SER A 287 -19.73 -5.23 -33.51
CA SER A 287 -20.89 -6.13 -33.63
C SER A 287 -21.52 -6.48 -32.28
N ASP A 288 -22.76 -6.99 -32.30
CA ASP A 288 -23.38 -7.57 -31.10
C ASP A 288 -22.59 -8.81 -30.64
N ILE A 289 -22.22 -8.83 -29.36
CA ILE A 289 -21.36 -9.85 -28.73
C ILE A 289 -22.13 -10.83 -27.84
N ARG A 290 -23.46 -10.78 -27.78
CA ARG A 290 -24.25 -11.62 -26.85
C ARG A 290 -23.99 -13.13 -26.98
N TYR A 291 -23.56 -13.59 -28.17
CA TYR A 291 -23.19 -14.99 -28.44
C TYR A 291 -21.67 -15.20 -28.60
N ASP A 292 -20.86 -14.18 -28.36
CA ASP A 292 -19.41 -14.26 -28.48
C ASP A 292 -18.79 -15.00 -27.27
N SER A 293 -17.81 -15.87 -27.53
CA SER A 293 -17.18 -16.68 -26.50
C SER A 293 -16.41 -15.86 -25.46
N GLU A 294 -15.83 -14.71 -25.83
CA GLU A 294 -15.13 -13.82 -24.89
C GLU A 294 -16.12 -13.09 -23.98
N PHE A 295 -17.29 -12.70 -24.51
CA PHE A 295 -18.36 -12.13 -23.69
C PHE A 295 -18.91 -13.17 -22.70
N GLN A 296 -19.07 -14.43 -23.11
CA GLN A 296 -19.48 -15.50 -22.19
C GLN A 296 -18.46 -15.72 -21.06
N LYS A 297 -17.16 -15.67 -21.35
CA LYS A 297 -16.10 -15.76 -20.32
C LYS A 297 -16.18 -14.60 -19.33
N LEU A 298 -16.41 -13.38 -19.82
CA LEU A 298 -16.61 -12.20 -18.99
C LEU A 298 -17.86 -12.36 -18.10
N GLN A 299 -18.99 -12.75 -18.70
CA GLN A 299 -20.26 -12.94 -17.99
C GLN A 299 -20.15 -14.03 -16.92
N ASN A 300 -19.53 -15.17 -17.23
CA ASN A 300 -19.33 -16.26 -16.26
C ASN A 300 -18.51 -15.82 -15.03
N GLU A 301 -17.57 -14.88 -15.20
CA GLU A 301 -16.80 -14.34 -14.06
C GLU A 301 -17.66 -13.38 -13.23
N ILE A 302 -18.47 -12.55 -13.87
CA ILE A 302 -19.42 -11.64 -13.21
C ILE A 302 -20.53 -12.41 -12.47
N ASP A 303 -21.07 -13.48 -13.07
CA ASP A 303 -22.17 -14.28 -12.51
C ASP A 303 -21.79 -14.97 -11.19
N LYS A 304 -20.48 -15.10 -10.88
CA LYS A 304 -20.01 -15.54 -9.57
C LYS A 304 -20.45 -14.62 -8.43
N LEU A 305 -20.76 -13.34 -8.71
CA LEU A 305 -21.37 -12.42 -7.75
C LEU A 305 -22.71 -12.91 -7.21
N SER A 306 -23.43 -13.70 -8.01
CA SER A 306 -24.75 -14.23 -7.68
C SER A 306 -24.70 -15.62 -7.02
N LEU A 307 -23.52 -16.25 -6.95
CA LEU A 307 -23.33 -17.57 -6.37
C LEU A 307 -22.92 -17.47 -4.88
N PRO A 308 -23.75 -17.94 -3.93
CA PRO A 308 -23.43 -17.86 -2.50
C PRO A 308 -22.16 -18.62 -2.10
N SER A 309 -21.80 -19.67 -2.85
CA SER A 309 -20.60 -20.50 -2.63
C SER A 309 -19.31 -19.90 -3.18
N ALA A 310 -19.39 -18.88 -4.04
CA ALA A 310 -18.26 -18.24 -4.71
C ALA A 310 -18.18 -16.71 -4.44
N ALA A 311 -19.10 -16.16 -3.64
CA ALA A 311 -19.11 -14.77 -3.24
C ALA A 311 -17.79 -14.43 -2.51
N GLY A 312 -16.96 -13.58 -3.14
CA GLY A 312 -15.60 -13.25 -2.67
C GLY A 312 -14.46 -13.86 -3.49
N SER A 313 -14.73 -14.74 -4.46
CA SER A 313 -13.72 -15.38 -5.34
C SER A 313 -13.58 -14.75 -6.73
N ILE A 314 -14.27 -13.64 -6.99
CA ILE A 314 -14.27 -12.98 -8.30
C ILE A 314 -12.90 -12.41 -8.59
N ASN A 315 -12.39 -12.74 -9.77
CA ASN A 315 -11.16 -12.19 -10.26
C ASN A 315 -11.42 -10.92 -11.07
N TRP A 316 -11.42 -9.77 -10.39
CA TRP A 316 -11.63 -8.47 -11.03
C TRP A 316 -10.57 -8.11 -12.08
N GLU A 317 -9.36 -8.64 -11.97
CA GLU A 317 -8.31 -8.46 -13.01
C GLU A 317 -8.69 -9.17 -14.32
N LYS A 318 -9.28 -10.36 -14.24
CA LYS A 318 -9.81 -11.08 -15.42
C LYS A 318 -10.98 -10.34 -16.03
N VAL A 319 -11.89 -9.81 -15.21
CA VAL A 319 -13.03 -9.00 -15.68
C VAL A 319 -12.52 -7.78 -16.43
N ALA A 320 -11.56 -7.04 -15.87
CA ALA A 320 -10.96 -5.87 -16.51
C ALA A 320 -10.33 -6.26 -17.86
N ARG A 321 -9.51 -7.31 -17.91
CA ARG A 321 -8.87 -7.77 -19.14
C ARG A 321 -9.88 -8.13 -20.24
N PHE A 322 -10.84 -9.01 -19.94
CA PHE A 322 -11.81 -9.43 -20.96
C PHE A 322 -12.70 -8.28 -21.43
N ALA A 323 -13.12 -7.39 -20.53
CA ALA A 323 -13.94 -6.25 -20.90
C ALA A 323 -13.16 -5.25 -21.77
N SER A 324 -11.90 -4.98 -21.44
CA SER A 324 -11.00 -4.16 -22.27
C SER A 324 -10.83 -4.76 -23.68
N ASP A 325 -10.51 -6.05 -23.79
CA ASP A 325 -10.32 -6.74 -25.07
C ASP A 325 -11.56 -6.64 -25.99
N ILE A 326 -12.74 -6.80 -25.40
CA ILE A 326 -14.01 -6.68 -26.13
C ILE A 326 -14.22 -5.24 -26.63
N LEU A 327 -14.00 -4.23 -25.78
CA LEU A 327 -14.20 -2.82 -26.13
C LEU A 327 -13.20 -2.31 -27.16
N ALA A 328 -11.98 -2.86 -27.21
CA ALA A 328 -10.99 -2.51 -28.20
C ALA A 328 -11.25 -3.14 -29.56
N HIS A 329 -11.68 -4.40 -29.60
CA HIS A 329 -11.60 -5.19 -30.83
C HIS A 329 -12.93 -5.73 -31.35
N LYS A 330 -13.99 -5.77 -30.52
CA LYS A 330 -15.22 -6.50 -30.87
C LYS A 330 -16.49 -5.65 -30.84
N SER A 331 -16.74 -4.95 -29.75
CA SER A 331 -18.00 -4.20 -29.58
C SER A 331 -17.88 -3.02 -28.64
N LYS A 332 -18.47 -1.89 -29.03
CA LYS A 332 -18.77 -0.80 -28.11
C LYS A 332 -20.08 -1.13 -27.40
N ASP A 333 -19.96 -1.84 -26.28
CA ASP A 333 -21.10 -2.29 -25.48
C ASP A 333 -21.10 -1.62 -24.11
N LEU A 334 -22.22 -1.00 -23.75
CA LEU A 334 -22.42 -0.26 -22.50
C LEU A 334 -22.27 -1.15 -21.27
N LEU A 335 -22.81 -2.38 -21.31
CA LEU A 335 -22.71 -3.31 -20.18
C LEU A 335 -21.27 -3.73 -19.96
N VAL A 336 -20.52 -3.97 -21.04
CA VAL A 336 -19.09 -4.30 -20.95
C VAL A 336 -18.28 -3.13 -20.40
N ALA A 337 -18.57 -1.90 -20.83
CA ALA A 337 -17.92 -0.71 -20.28
C ALA A 337 -18.24 -0.49 -18.80
N ILE A 338 -19.45 -0.83 -18.37
CA ILE A 338 -19.88 -0.80 -16.97
C ILE A 338 -19.15 -1.87 -16.14
N TYR A 339 -19.00 -3.09 -16.66
CA TYR A 339 -18.20 -4.13 -16.02
C TYR A 339 -16.74 -3.72 -15.89
N LEU A 340 -16.17 -3.11 -16.94
CA LEU A 340 -14.82 -2.57 -16.91
C LEU A 340 -14.68 -1.46 -15.85
N SER A 341 -15.63 -0.52 -15.82
CA SER A 341 -15.66 0.58 -14.84
C SER A 341 -15.63 0.08 -13.39
N VAL A 342 -16.49 -0.91 -13.06
CA VAL A 342 -16.51 -1.50 -11.71
C VAL A 342 -15.23 -2.30 -11.41
N ALA A 343 -14.75 -3.09 -12.37
CA ALA A 343 -13.53 -3.87 -12.21
C ALA A 343 -12.29 -2.99 -11.98
N LEU A 344 -12.24 -1.83 -12.65
CA LEU A 344 -11.20 -0.83 -12.44
C LEU A 344 -11.27 -0.26 -11.02
N THR A 345 -12.45 0.06 -10.50
CA THR A 345 -12.58 0.53 -9.10
C THR A 345 -12.08 -0.51 -8.10
N TYR A 346 -12.35 -1.80 -8.30
CA TYR A 346 -11.84 -2.85 -7.41
C TYR A 346 -10.32 -3.04 -7.50
N THR A 347 -9.77 -3.03 -8.71
CA THR A 347 -8.35 -3.33 -8.97
C THR A 347 -7.42 -2.13 -8.79
N ARG A 348 -7.89 -0.92 -9.13
CA ARG A 348 -7.11 0.33 -9.18
C ARG A 348 -7.64 1.44 -8.27
N LYS A 349 -8.66 1.15 -7.46
CA LYS A 349 -9.20 2.06 -6.45
C LYS A 349 -9.68 3.38 -7.05
N HIS A 350 -9.27 4.52 -6.48
CA HIS A 350 -9.69 5.87 -6.89
C HIS A 350 -9.34 6.19 -8.34
N ASP A 351 -8.21 5.67 -8.83
CA ASP A 351 -7.78 5.88 -10.22
C ASP A 351 -8.67 5.12 -11.18
N GLY A 352 -8.96 3.86 -10.84
CA GLY A 352 -9.86 3.02 -11.60
C GLY A 352 -11.28 3.57 -11.69
N LEU A 353 -11.77 4.18 -10.62
CA LEU A 353 -13.04 4.89 -10.62
C LEU A 353 -13.03 6.06 -11.61
N SER A 354 -12.02 6.94 -11.54
CA SER A 354 -11.92 8.09 -12.44
C SER A 354 -11.84 7.66 -13.91
N MET A 355 -11.02 6.65 -14.21
CA MET A 355 -10.90 6.05 -15.54
C MET A 355 -12.21 5.42 -16.01
N GLY A 356 -12.87 4.65 -15.14
CA GLY A 356 -14.12 3.95 -15.45
C GLY A 356 -15.27 4.91 -15.73
N VAL A 357 -15.39 6.00 -14.98
CA VAL A 357 -16.42 7.04 -15.21
C VAL A 357 -16.12 7.79 -16.51
N LYS A 358 -14.86 8.17 -16.75
CA LYS A 358 -14.45 8.83 -17.99
C LYS A 358 -14.71 7.96 -19.23
N LEU A 359 -14.39 6.67 -19.15
CA LEU A 359 -14.68 5.70 -20.21
C LEU A 359 -16.17 5.68 -20.56
N LEU A 360 -17.04 5.61 -19.54
CA LEU A 360 -18.48 5.58 -19.74
C LEU A 360 -18.97 6.87 -20.38
N MET A 361 -18.50 8.03 -19.89
CA MET A 361 -18.81 9.33 -20.47
C MET A 361 -18.41 9.40 -21.95
N ASP A 362 -17.14 9.10 -22.27
CA ASP A 362 -16.61 9.16 -23.63
C ASP A 362 -17.37 8.21 -24.58
N LEU A 363 -17.69 6.99 -24.10
CA LEU A 363 -18.45 6.00 -24.86
C LEU A 363 -19.89 6.47 -25.16
N MET A 364 -20.57 7.01 -24.15
CA MET A 364 -21.93 7.51 -24.29
C MET A 364 -21.95 8.73 -25.21
N GLU A 365 -21.10 9.73 -24.97
CA GLU A 365 -21.07 10.95 -25.78
C GLU A 365 -20.85 10.66 -27.27
N LYS A 366 -19.93 9.74 -27.59
CA LYS A 366 -19.54 9.47 -28.98
C LYS A 366 -20.42 8.43 -29.68
N TYR A 367 -20.85 7.39 -28.96
CA TYR A 367 -21.42 6.19 -29.57
C TYR A 367 -22.85 5.88 -29.13
N TRP A 368 -23.54 6.74 -28.37
CA TRP A 368 -24.88 6.46 -27.82
C TRP A 368 -25.87 5.84 -28.82
N GLU A 369 -25.96 6.38 -30.03
CA GLU A 369 -26.92 5.90 -31.03
C GLU A 369 -26.55 4.53 -31.63
N GLN A 370 -25.27 4.17 -31.62
CA GLN A 370 -24.75 2.99 -32.32
C GLN A 370 -24.20 1.90 -31.38
N LEU A 371 -24.04 2.20 -30.09
CA LEU A 371 -23.52 1.27 -29.09
C LEU A 371 -24.54 0.18 -28.72
N TYR A 372 -24.05 -0.93 -28.20
CA TYR A 372 -24.87 -2.06 -27.76
C TYR A 372 -25.19 -1.97 -26.25
N PRO A 373 -26.39 -2.37 -25.80
CA PRO A 373 -27.58 -2.69 -26.59
C PRO A 373 -28.05 -1.52 -27.46
N PRO A 374 -28.64 -1.76 -28.64
CA PRO A 374 -29.07 -0.68 -29.53
C PRO A 374 -30.26 0.10 -28.93
N PRO A 375 -30.60 1.29 -29.44
CA PRO A 375 -31.64 2.15 -28.88
C PRO A 375 -33.00 1.47 -28.75
N GLU A 376 -33.35 0.52 -29.63
CA GLU A 376 -34.63 -0.22 -29.53
C GLU A 376 -34.72 -1.09 -28.26
N ARG A 377 -33.58 -1.36 -27.60
CA ARG A 377 -33.48 -2.09 -26.34
C ARG A 377 -33.14 -1.17 -25.16
N MET A 378 -33.79 -0.01 -25.05
CA MET A 378 -33.61 0.95 -23.94
C MET A 378 -33.68 0.32 -22.55
N ARG A 379 -34.60 -0.63 -22.32
CA ARG A 379 -34.68 -1.36 -21.03
C ARG A 379 -33.39 -2.08 -20.66
N GLY A 380 -32.62 -2.55 -21.65
CA GLY A 380 -31.31 -3.15 -21.44
C GLY A 380 -30.26 -2.12 -21.00
N ARG A 381 -30.30 -0.91 -21.54
CA ARG A 381 -29.42 0.20 -21.13
C ARG A 381 -29.75 0.66 -19.71
N ILE A 382 -31.04 0.79 -19.38
CA ILE A 382 -31.51 1.13 -18.02
C ILE A 382 -30.99 0.12 -17.00
N ARG A 383 -31.20 -1.19 -17.25
CA ARG A 383 -30.71 -2.26 -16.35
C ARG A 383 -29.19 -2.26 -16.20
N ALA A 384 -28.46 -1.95 -17.27
CA ALA A 384 -27.01 -1.85 -17.19
C ALA A 384 -26.59 -0.70 -16.26
N MET A 385 -27.22 0.47 -16.38
CA MET A 385 -26.96 1.63 -15.50
C MET A 385 -27.40 1.38 -14.05
N GLU A 386 -28.52 0.69 -13.82
CA GLU A 386 -28.97 0.27 -12.49
C GLU A 386 -27.92 -0.66 -11.83
N TRP A 387 -27.45 -1.65 -12.59
CA TRP A 387 -26.39 -2.54 -12.13
C TRP A 387 -25.09 -1.79 -11.83
N TRP A 388 -24.72 -0.83 -12.69
CA TRP A 388 -23.55 0.02 -12.45
C TRP A 388 -23.70 0.82 -11.17
N ALA A 389 -24.84 1.46 -10.95
CA ALA A 389 -25.09 2.26 -9.76
C ALA A 389 -24.94 1.42 -8.48
N GLU A 390 -25.59 0.25 -8.43
CA GLU A 390 -25.53 -0.68 -7.29
C GLU A 390 -24.11 -1.19 -7.04
N LYS A 391 -23.44 -1.70 -8.09
CA LYS A 391 -22.12 -2.33 -7.94
C LYS A 391 -21.00 -1.33 -7.74
N MET A 392 -21.10 -0.14 -8.33
CA MET A 392 -20.17 0.93 -8.08
C MET A 392 -20.31 1.43 -6.64
N GLU A 393 -21.53 1.63 -6.13
CA GLU A 393 -21.73 1.98 -4.72
C GLU A 393 -21.10 0.95 -3.77
N SER A 394 -21.30 -0.35 -4.04
CA SER A 394 -20.63 -1.43 -3.30
C SER A 394 -19.11 -1.33 -3.40
N ALA A 395 -18.56 -1.12 -4.60
CA ALA A 395 -17.12 -0.97 -4.80
C ALA A 395 -16.52 0.21 -4.04
N LEU A 396 -17.22 1.37 -4.04
CA LEU A 396 -16.83 2.58 -3.34
C LEU A 396 -16.79 2.39 -1.82
N ARG A 397 -17.73 1.63 -1.25
CA ARG A 397 -17.73 1.29 0.18
C ARG A 397 -16.50 0.45 0.59
N HIS A 398 -15.90 -0.27 -0.35
CA HIS A 398 -14.67 -1.05 -0.15
C HIS A 398 -13.39 -0.31 -0.56
N LEU A 399 -13.49 0.96 -0.98
CA LEU A 399 -12.31 1.75 -1.30
C LEU A 399 -11.53 2.14 -0.03
N PRO A 400 -10.19 2.05 -0.07
CA PRO A 400 -9.37 2.51 1.03
C PRO A 400 -9.45 4.05 1.11
N GLN A 401 -9.59 4.57 2.33
CA GLN A 401 -9.63 6.01 2.61
C GLN A 401 -8.21 6.59 2.61
N ILE A 402 -7.64 6.73 1.42
CA ILE A 402 -6.31 7.31 1.16
C ILE A 402 -6.51 8.73 0.63
N PRO A 403 -5.66 9.72 0.97
CA PRO A 403 -5.72 11.05 0.40
C PRO A 403 -5.63 11.02 -1.13
N VAL A 404 -6.64 11.58 -1.79
CA VAL A 404 -6.75 11.73 -3.25
C VAL A 404 -6.47 13.19 -3.61
N PRO A 405 -5.64 13.50 -4.62
CA PRO A 405 -5.40 14.88 -5.02
C PRO A 405 -6.67 15.63 -5.40
N GLU A 406 -6.76 16.89 -4.96
CA GLU A 406 -7.91 17.77 -5.24
C GLU A 406 -8.30 17.85 -6.74
N PRO A 407 -7.34 17.97 -7.69
CA PRO A 407 -7.69 17.98 -9.12
C PRO A 407 -8.40 16.70 -9.56
N GLN A 408 -7.99 15.55 -9.02
CA GLN A 408 -8.59 14.24 -9.35
C GLN A 408 -10.02 14.14 -8.86
N VAL A 409 -10.28 14.57 -7.62
CA VAL A 409 -11.63 14.57 -7.04
C VAL A 409 -12.55 15.52 -7.81
N ARG A 410 -12.05 16.68 -8.22
CA ARG A 410 -12.80 17.64 -9.04
C ARG A 410 -13.16 17.05 -10.41
N ILE A 411 -12.18 16.51 -11.14
CA ILE A 411 -12.40 15.88 -12.46
C ILE A 411 -13.41 14.73 -12.34
N LEU A 412 -13.30 13.91 -11.30
CA LEU A 412 -14.24 12.81 -11.06
C LEU A 412 -15.67 13.31 -10.83
N LYS A 413 -15.85 14.36 -10.01
CA LYS A 413 -17.16 14.98 -9.76
C LYS A 413 -17.75 15.54 -11.05
N ASP A 414 -16.95 16.25 -11.85
CA ASP A 414 -17.39 16.84 -13.11
C ASP A 414 -17.82 15.74 -14.11
N HIS A 415 -17.10 14.62 -14.20
CA HIS A 415 -17.50 13.50 -15.06
C HIS A 415 -18.74 12.76 -14.53
N LEU A 416 -18.87 12.56 -13.21
CA LEU A 416 -20.06 11.94 -12.61
C LEU A 416 -21.31 12.79 -12.85
N GLU A 417 -21.20 14.12 -12.75
CA GLU A 417 -22.28 15.03 -13.07
C GLU A 417 -22.68 14.96 -14.55
N GLN A 418 -21.71 14.91 -15.47
CA GLN A 418 -21.99 14.72 -16.89
C GLN A 418 -22.68 13.39 -17.18
N VAL A 419 -22.25 12.30 -16.54
CA VAL A 419 -22.93 11.00 -16.65
C VAL A 419 -24.37 11.06 -16.15
N GLU A 420 -24.61 11.72 -15.01
CA GLU A 420 -25.96 11.89 -14.44
C GLU A 420 -26.87 12.72 -15.35
N GLN A 421 -26.37 13.85 -15.86
CA GLN A 421 -27.09 14.69 -16.82
C GLN A 421 -27.39 13.91 -18.11
N TRP A 422 -26.42 13.13 -18.60
CA TRP A 422 -26.59 12.33 -19.80
C TRP A 422 -27.71 11.29 -19.64
N ILE A 423 -27.70 10.51 -18.56
CA ILE A 423 -28.73 9.48 -18.32
C ILE A 423 -30.10 10.11 -18.04
N ALA A 424 -30.16 11.26 -17.38
CA ALA A 424 -31.42 11.98 -17.14
C ALA A 424 -32.07 12.46 -18.44
N ASN A 425 -31.27 12.84 -19.43
CA ASN A 425 -31.75 13.31 -20.73
C ASN A 425 -32.14 12.17 -21.68
N HIS A 426 -31.55 10.99 -21.54
CA HIS A 426 -31.70 9.90 -22.51
C HIS A 426 -32.44 8.65 -22.00
N LEU A 427 -32.63 8.49 -20.68
CA LEU A 427 -33.30 7.32 -20.08
C LEU A 427 -34.61 7.72 -19.39
N GLU A 428 -35.64 6.88 -19.55
CA GLU A 428 -36.88 6.97 -18.76
C GLU A 428 -36.64 6.40 -17.36
N ASN A 429 -36.91 7.18 -16.30
CA ASN A 429 -36.67 6.82 -14.90
C ASN A 429 -35.21 6.36 -14.63
N PRO A 430 -34.22 7.27 -14.77
CA PRO A 430 -32.82 6.92 -14.58
C PRO A 430 -32.52 6.49 -13.14
N PRO A 431 -31.54 5.58 -12.92
CA PRO A 431 -31.09 5.24 -11.58
C PRO A 431 -30.42 6.44 -10.90
N SER A 432 -30.59 6.55 -9.57
CA SER A 432 -29.97 7.63 -8.81
C SER A 432 -28.47 7.37 -8.60
N LEU A 433 -27.65 8.36 -8.95
CA LEU A 433 -26.20 8.34 -8.71
C LEU A 433 -25.80 9.08 -7.42
N ASN A 434 -26.78 9.47 -6.59
CA ASN A 434 -26.57 10.22 -5.35
C ASN A 434 -25.61 9.52 -4.38
N ALA A 435 -25.77 8.20 -4.21
CA ALA A 435 -24.91 7.43 -3.30
C ALA A 435 -23.44 7.45 -3.76
N ILE A 436 -23.19 7.29 -5.06
CA ILE A 436 -21.87 7.36 -5.67
C ILE A 436 -21.27 8.76 -5.51
N ARG A 437 -22.04 9.81 -5.80
CA ARG A 437 -21.61 11.20 -5.64
C ARG A 437 -21.26 11.55 -4.20
N ASN A 438 -22.08 11.11 -3.24
CA ASN A 438 -21.82 11.36 -1.82
C ASN A 438 -20.54 10.64 -1.36
N LEU A 439 -20.38 9.36 -1.73
CA LEU A 439 -19.18 8.59 -1.42
C LEU A 439 -17.92 9.17 -2.07
N ALA A 440 -18.01 9.68 -3.30
CA ALA A 440 -16.91 10.39 -3.97
C ALA A 440 -16.67 11.80 -3.39
N GLY A 441 -17.70 12.41 -2.81
CA GLY A 441 -17.64 13.69 -2.10
C GLY A 441 -16.91 13.59 -0.76
N ASP A 442 -17.01 12.43 -0.10
CA ASP A 442 -16.39 12.11 1.18
C ASP A 442 -14.92 11.68 1.06
N PHE A 443 -14.35 11.66 -0.15
CA PHE A 443 -12.93 11.34 -0.34
C PHE A 443 -12.04 12.34 0.38
N ILE A 444 -11.04 11.81 1.10
CA ILE A 444 -10.03 12.62 1.78
C ILE A 444 -9.23 13.36 0.70
N VAL A 445 -9.36 14.68 0.65
CA VAL A 445 -8.67 15.51 -0.34
C VAL A 445 -7.27 15.87 0.14
N LYS A 446 -6.26 15.60 -0.68
CA LYS A 446 -4.93 16.17 -0.51
C LYS A 446 -4.93 17.56 -1.16
N HIS A 447 -4.92 18.60 -0.34
CA HIS A 447 -4.64 19.95 -0.81
C HIS A 447 -3.14 20.05 -1.09
N ASP A 448 -2.76 20.10 -2.37
CA ASP A 448 -1.45 20.63 -2.69
C ASP A 448 -1.45 22.10 -2.31
N VAL A 449 -0.58 22.48 -1.37
CA VAL A 449 -0.27 23.88 -1.09
C VAL A 449 0.25 24.44 -2.40
N THR A 450 -0.66 25.07 -3.14
CA THR A 450 -0.34 25.78 -4.36
C THR A 450 0.50 26.96 -3.88
N VAL A 451 1.83 26.87 -4.05
CA VAL A 451 2.67 28.06 -4.06
C VAL A 451 2.11 28.93 -5.16
N GLN A 452 1.33 29.93 -4.78
CA GLN A 452 0.79 30.90 -5.70
C GLN A 452 1.97 31.50 -6.47
N LYS A 453 1.93 31.29 -7.78
CA LYS A 453 2.69 32.07 -8.75
C LYS A 453 2.19 33.52 -8.66
N GLU A 454 2.76 34.31 -7.75
CA GLU A 454 2.69 35.77 -7.86
C GLU A 454 3.65 36.21 -8.97
N ALA A 455 3.10 36.33 -10.17
CA ALA A 455 3.68 37.15 -11.22
C ALA A 455 3.57 38.62 -10.81
N THR A 456 4.71 39.16 -10.39
CA THR A 456 5.23 40.50 -10.69
C THR A 456 4.21 41.61 -11.03
N LYS A 457 3.97 42.52 -10.08
CA LYS A 457 3.81 43.94 -10.38
C LYS A 457 4.75 44.77 -9.52
N LEU A 458 5.43 45.70 -10.18
CA LEU A 458 6.43 46.63 -9.67
C LEU A 458 5.89 47.50 -8.53
N SER A 459 6.71 47.75 -7.49
CA SER A 459 7.20 49.09 -7.14
C SER A 459 8.10 49.09 -5.90
N THR A 460 9.37 49.44 -6.14
CA THR A 460 10.16 50.49 -5.47
C THR A 460 10.51 50.42 -3.97
N SER A 461 11.84 50.39 -3.77
CA SER A 461 12.66 51.05 -2.73
C SER A 461 12.92 50.38 -1.37
N GLN A 462 14.22 50.05 -1.19
CA GLN A 462 15.13 50.54 -0.13
C GLN A 462 14.70 50.30 1.34
N VAL A 463 15.49 49.79 2.29
CA VAL A 463 16.95 49.90 2.52
C VAL A 463 17.28 49.21 3.87
N ILE A 464 18.51 48.70 4.00
CA ILE A 464 19.32 48.56 5.25
C ILE A 464 19.11 47.36 6.23
N THR A 465 20.12 46.48 6.14
CA THR A 465 21.07 45.97 7.17
C THR A 465 20.87 44.69 7.99
N THR A 466 21.97 43.92 7.91
CA THR A 466 22.80 43.27 8.96
C THR A 466 22.47 41.87 9.47
N ALA A 467 23.37 40.95 9.09
CA ALA A 467 24.19 40.02 9.92
C ALA A 467 23.48 39.27 11.07
N THR A 468 23.70 37.98 11.30
CA THR A 468 25.02 37.35 11.58
C THR A 468 24.90 35.81 11.56
N LYS A 469 26.04 35.14 11.33
CA LYS A 469 26.31 33.69 11.48
C LYS A 469 25.94 33.13 12.87
N ASP A 470 25.58 31.85 13.00
CA ASP A 470 26.48 30.69 13.20
C ASP A 470 25.74 29.45 13.78
N GLN A 471 26.34 28.28 13.54
CA GLN A 471 26.29 27.03 14.32
C GLN A 471 25.24 25.91 14.08
N ILE A 472 25.64 24.72 14.53
CA ILE A 472 25.57 23.39 13.92
C ILE A 472 24.93 22.37 14.90
N SER A 473 24.19 21.40 14.35
CA SER A 473 23.79 20.06 14.87
C SER A 473 22.57 19.96 15.83
N PRO A 474 22.04 18.75 16.11
CA PRO A 474 21.09 17.99 15.27
C PRO A 474 19.83 17.58 16.07
N SER A 475 18.69 17.27 15.44
CA SER A 475 17.63 16.54 16.15
C SER A 475 16.82 15.60 15.26
N VAL A 476 16.96 14.32 15.58
CA VAL A 476 15.93 13.29 15.42
C VAL A 476 14.74 13.71 16.29
N GLN A 477 13.53 13.74 15.74
CA GLN A 477 12.31 13.62 16.54
C GLN A 477 11.25 12.74 15.85
N THR A 478 11.01 11.64 16.54
CA THR A 478 9.85 10.75 16.61
C THR A 478 8.52 11.49 16.43
N GLU A 479 7.62 10.97 15.60
CA GLU A 479 6.24 11.47 15.55
C GLU A 479 5.47 11.00 16.80
N GLU A 480 4.96 11.99 17.54
CA GLU A 480 4.06 11.87 18.68
C GLU A 480 2.70 11.29 18.26
N ILE A 481 2.19 10.35 19.06
CA ILE A 481 0.78 9.99 19.07
C ILE A 481 0.04 11.14 19.77
N GLN A 482 -0.48 12.09 18.99
CA GLN A 482 -1.41 13.09 19.52
C GLN A 482 -2.82 12.50 19.61
N SER A 483 -3.34 12.51 20.84
CA SER A 483 -4.59 11.91 21.28
C SER A 483 -5.84 12.70 20.87
N ALA A 484 -6.67 12.08 20.03
CA ALA A 484 -8.16 11.94 20.04
C ALA A 484 -9.09 13.16 20.32
N PRO A 485 -10.41 13.14 19.96
CA PRO A 485 -11.22 12.07 19.37
C PRO A 485 -12.09 12.52 18.16
N LYS A 486 -12.31 11.62 17.19
CA LYS A 486 -13.51 11.50 16.33
C LYS A 486 -13.15 10.57 15.18
N ASP A 487 -13.19 9.26 15.42
CA ASP A 487 -13.39 8.26 14.36
C ASP A 487 -13.49 6.87 15.00
N GLY A 488 -14.70 6.49 15.40
CA GLY A 488 -14.99 5.08 15.67
C GLY A 488 -14.63 4.19 14.47
N LYS A 489 -14.72 4.73 13.24
CA LYS A 489 -14.37 4.06 11.98
C LYS A 489 -12.87 3.81 11.78
N MET A 490 -11.99 4.69 12.26
CA MET A 490 -10.54 4.46 12.20
C MET A 490 -10.15 3.33 13.15
N LEU A 491 -10.65 3.38 14.39
CA LEU A 491 -10.47 2.28 15.35
C LEU A 491 -11.04 0.98 14.78
N GLU A 492 -12.25 0.98 14.23
CA GLU A 492 -12.90 -0.20 13.66
C GLU A 492 -12.13 -0.79 12.47
N ASN A 493 -11.52 0.04 11.61
CA ASN A 493 -10.62 -0.39 10.55
C ASN A 493 -9.32 -1.00 11.06
N TYR A 494 -8.72 -0.46 12.12
CA TYR A 494 -7.54 -1.05 12.77
C TYR A 494 -7.91 -2.37 13.45
N LEU A 495 -9.05 -2.44 14.17
CA LEU A 495 -9.57 -3.65 14.79
C LEU A 495 -9.90 -4.73 13.75
N GLN A 496 -10.40 -4.35 12.57
CA GLN A 496 -10.66 -5.27 11.46
C GLN A 496 -9.38 -5.83 10.84
N LYS A 497 -8.36 -4.98 10.62
CA LYS A 497 -7.03 -5.44 10.16
C LYS A 497 -6.38 -6.40 11.17
N ILE A 498 -6.47 -6.12 12.47
CA ILE A 498 -5.93 -7.02 13.50
C ILE A 498 -6.68 -8.37 13.49
N ARG A 499 -8.00 -8.38 13.26
CA ARG A 499 -8.79 -9.62 13.09
C ARG A 499 -8.39 -10.42 11.85
N GLU A 500 -8.12 -9.77 10.73
CA GLU A 500 -7.63 -10.41 9.50
C GLU A 500 -6.24 -11.04 9.69
N ILE A 501 -5.34 -10.30 10.34
CA ILE A 501 -4.00 -10.80 10.72
C ILE A 501 -4.14 -12.00 11.67
N GLY A 502 -5.00 -11.91 12.70
CA GLY A 502 -5.28 -13.02 13.60
C GLY A 502 -5.81 -14.26 12.87
N SER A 503 -6.73 -14.10 11.92
CA SER A 503 -7.24 -15.20 11.10
C SER A 503 -6.13 -15.86 10.27
N HIS A 504 -5.24 -15.06 9.66
CA HIS A 504 -4.10 -15.57 8.89
C HIS A 504 -3.09 -16.32 9.78
N CYS A 505 -2.74 -15.76 10.94
CA CYS A 505 -1.85 -16.41 11.90
C CYS A 505 -2.41 -17.75 12.40
N ARG A 506 -3.73 -17.83 12.65
CA ARG A 506 -4.40 -19.07 13.04
C ARG A 506 -4.41 -20.12 11.93
N GLN A 507 -4.54 -19.73 10.66
CA GLN A 507 -4.47 -20.64 9.52
C GLN A 507 -3.06 -21.23 9.34
N GLN A 508 -2.02 -20.48 9.70
CA GLN A 508 -0.63 -20.95 9.67
C GLN A 508 -0.29 -21.82 10.90
N ASN A 509 -0.77 -21.44 12.09
CA ASN A 509 -0.54 -22.16 13.33
C ASN A 509 -1.77 -22.12 14.26
N ALA A 510 -2.63 -23.14 14.16
CA ALA A 510 -3.84 -23.23 14.99
C ALA A 510 -3.58 -23.54 16.47
N ALA A 511 -2.34 -23.89 16.85
CA ALA A 511 -1.96 -24.11 18.25
C ALA A 511 -1.51 -22.81 18.95
N ASP A 512 -1.31 -21.71 18.21
CA ASP A 512 -0.93 -20.42 18.78
C ASP A 512 -2.11 -19.81 19.56
N PRO A 513 -1.97 -19.50 20.86
CA PRO A 513 -3.03 -18.87 21.65
C PRO A 513 -3.32 -17.41 21.27
N LEU A 514 -2.36 -16.68 20.68
CA LEU A 514 -2.46 -15.23 20.49
C LEU A 514 -3.63 -14.82 19.58
N PRO A 515 -3.86 -15.45 18.40
CA PRO A 515 -4.99 -15.14 17.54
C PRO A 515 -6.36 -15.29 18.22
N TYR A 516 -6.53 -16.33 19.05
CA TYR A 516 -7.79 -16.57 19.75
C TYR A 516 -8.07 -15.49 20.80
N ARG A 517 -7.04 -15.06 21.56
CA ARG A 517 -7.17 -13.99 22.55
C ARG A 517 -7.53 -12.66 21.90
N LEU A 518 -6.78 -12.29 20.86
CA LEU A 518 -7.01 -11.04 20.15
C LEU A 518 -8.41 -11.00 19.55
N ASN A 519 -8.85 -12.07 18.88
CA ASN A 519 -10.18 -12.10 18.28
C ASN A 519 -11.30 -11.84 19.30
N ARG A 520 -11.28 -12.50 20.47
CA ARG A 520 -12.28 -12.29 21.54
C ARG A 520 -12.20 -10.90 22.14
N LYS A 521 -10.99 -10.45 22.51
CA LYS A 521 -10.80 -9.13 23.13
C LYS A 521 -11.28 -8.00 22.20
N LEU A 522 -10.98 -8.07 20.91
CA LEU A 522 -11.39 -7.04 19.95
C LEU A 522 -12.91 -7.04 19.69
N LEU A 523 -13.57 -8.20 19.81
CA LEU A 523 -15.03 -8.31 19.62
C LEU A 523 -15.81 -7.85 20.86
N TRP A 524 -15.26 -8.05 22.06
CA TRP A 524 -15.97 -7.80 23.32
C TRP A 524 -15.47 -6.55 24.08
N CYS A 525 -14.39 -5.90 23.67
CA CYS A 525 -13.80 -4.76 24.39
C CYS A 525 -14.74 -3.55 24.57
N ASN A 526 -15.75 -3.41 23.71
CA ASN A 526 -16.68 -2.28 23.73
C ASN A 526 -18.08 -2.68 24.26
N ILE A 527 -18.22 -3.88 24.84
CA ILE A 527 -19.51 -4.38 25.34
C ILE A 527 -19.49 -4.31 26.87
N GLU A 528 -20.20 -3.32 27.41
CA GLU A 528 -20.26 -3.06 28.86
C GLU A 528 -21.60 -3.45 29.49
N GLU A 529 -22.66 -3.62 28.68
CA GLU A 529 -24.01 -3.92 29.15
C GLU A 529 -24.65 -5.09 28.38
N LEU A 530 -25.62 -5.75 29.03
CA LEU A 530 -26.42 -6.80 28.39
C LEU A 530 -27.30 -6.22 27.26
N PRO A 531 -27.50 -6.95 26.15
CA PRO A 531 -28.38 -6.50 25.08
C PRO A 531 -29.82 -6.38 25.58
N VAL A 532 -30.53 -5.33 25.13
CA VAL A 532 -31.92 -5.06 25.54
C VAL A 532 -32.80 -6.27 25.26
N PHE A 533 -33.44 -6.77 26.31
CA PHE A 533 -34.29 -7.96 26.26
C PHE A 533 -35.69 -7.72 26.84
N ILE A 534 -36.69 -8.41 26.29
CA ILE A 534 -38.05 -8.46 26.82
C ILE A 534 -38.40 -9.93 27.04
N ASN A 535 -38.67 -10.32 28.29
CA ASN A 535 -38.95 -11.72 28.65
C ASN A 535 -37.86 -12.72 28.20
N GLY A 536 -36.59 -12.33 28.25
CA GLY A 536 -35.43 -13.17 27.84
C GLY A 536 -35.13 -13.18 26.34
N LEU A 537 -35.96 -12.56 25.50
CA LEU A 537 -35.76 -12.44 24.06
C LEU A 537 -35.10 -11.10 23.70
N THR A 538 -34.03 -11.17 22.91
CA THR A 538 -33.31 -9.99 22.40
C THR A 538 -33.81 -9.61 21.01
N ARG A 539 -33.52 -8.38 20.56
CA ARG A 539 -33.78 -7.94 19.18
C ARG A 539 -32.68 -8.35 18.19
N ILE A 540 -31.73 -9.19 18.62
CA ILE A 540 -30.57 -9.57 17.82
C ILE A 540 -31.00 -10.66 16.83
N PRO A 541 -30.66 -10.52 15.53
CA PRO A 541 -31.02 -11.52 14.52
C PRO A 541 -30.32 -12.85 14.83
N ALA A 542 -31.08 -13.93 14.73
CA ALA A 542 -30.57 -15.27 14.93
C ALA A 542 -29.70 -15.74 13.75
N PRO A 543 -28.76 -16.66 13.98
CA PRO A 543 -28.07 -17.36 12.90
C PRO A 543 -29.05 -18.13 12.01
N ASP A 544 -28.77 -18.21 10.72
CA ASP A 544 -29.59 -19.01 9.79
C ASP A 544 -29.64 -20.47 10.25
N LYS A 545 -30.83 -21.08 10.21
CA LYS A 545 -31.06 -22.50 10.58
C LYS A 545 -30.16 -23.46 9.81
N GLN A 546 -29.78 -23.12 8.58
CA GLN A 546 -28.81 -23.90 7.81
C GLN A 546 -27.40 -23.86 8.41
N ILE A 547 -26.97 -22.71 8.91
CA ILE A 547 -25.66 -22.52 9.56
C ILE A 547 -25.64 -23.24 10.91
N VAL A 548 -26.72 -23.12 11.69
CA VAL A 548 -26.89 -23.86 12.95
C VAL A 548 -26.77 -25.35 12.68
N LYS A 549 -27.57 -25.89 11.76
CA LYS A 549 -27.55 -27.32 11.42
C LYS A 549 -26.15 -27.78 10.98
N MET A 550 -25.47 -27.04 10.11
CA MET A 550 -24.13 -27.37 9.64
C MET A 550 -23.10 -27.47 10.79
N LEU A 551 -23.14 -26.56 11.77
CA LEU A 551 -22.20 -26.57 12.90
C LEU A 551 -22.45 -27.76 13.84
N PHE A 552 -23.71 -28.08 14.12
CA PHE A 552 -24.07 -29.26 14.92
C PHE A 552 -23.72 -30.56 14.17
N ASP A 553 -24.00 -30.65 12.86
CA ASP A 553 -23.61 -31.80 12.03
C ASP A 553 -22.07 -31.99 12.05
N LEU A 554 -21.27 -30.91 11.99
CA LEU A 554 -19.80 -30.99 12.08
C LEU A 554 -19.32 -31.43 13.47
N HIS A 555 -20.02 -31.02 14.53
CA HIS A 555 -19.74 -31.42 15.91
C HIS A 555 -20.03 -32.90 16.16
N ASP A 556 -21.18 -33.38 15.68
CA ASP A 556 -21.63 -34.77 15.79
C ASP A 556 -20.76 -35.73 14.95
N ASN A 557 -20.33 -35.29 13.76
CA ASN A 557 -19.44 -36.06 12.88
C ASN A 557 -17.98 -36.13 13.37
N GLY A 558 -17.61 -35.32 14.38
CA GLY A 558 -16.29 -35.40 15.02
C GLY A 558 -15.13 -34.73 14.26
N ASP A 559 -15.39 -33.95 13.20
CA ASP A 559 -14.35 -33.21 12.48
C ASP A 559 -13.93 -31.95 13.25
N ALA A 560 -12.96 -32.12 14.14
CA ALA A 560 -12.47 -31.05 15.01
C ALA A 560 -11.82 -29.89 14.24
N GLU A 561 -11.17 -30.14 13.10
CA GLU A 561 -10.48 -29.06 12.36
C GLU A 561 -11.46 -28.22 11.53
N ALA A 562 -12.42 -28.87 10.87
CA ALA A 562 -13.47 -28.17 10.15
C ALA A 562 -14.39 -27.40 11.11
N LEU A 563 -14.76 -28.00 12.24
CA LEU A 563 -15.56 -27.35 13.28
C LEU A 563 -14.84 -26.12 13.85
N LEU A 564 -13.54 -26.23 14.16
CA LEU A 564 -12.72 -25.12 14.63
C LEU A 564 -12.73 -23.94 13.66
N LYS A 565 -12.45 -24.18 12.37
CA LYS A 565 -12.44 -23.13 11.33
C LYS A 565 -13.82 -22.51 11.13
N ALA A 566 -14.87 -23.34 11.10
CA ALA A 566 -16.24 -22.91 10.86
C ALA A 566 -16.81 -22.07 12.00
N ALA A 567 -16.54 -22.46 13.26
CA ALA A 567 -16.99 -21.74 14.45
C ALA A 567 -16.21 -20.41 14.64
N GLU A 568 -14.89 -20.44 14.48
CA GLU A 568 -14.04 -19.24 14.57
C GLU A 568 -14.37 -18.17 13.52
N GLY A 569 -14.62 -18.60 12.27
CA GLY A 569 -14.92 -17.67 11.18
C GLY A 569 -16.26 -16.94 11.35
N ARG A 570 -17.17 -17.52 12.14
CA ARG A 570 -18.53 -17.00 12.35
C ARG A 570 -18.69 -16.22 13.66
N LEU A 571 -17.73 -16.32 14.58
CA LEU A 571 -17.76 -15.58 15.84
C LEU A 571 -17.91 -14.05 15.66
N PRO A 572 -17.25 -13.38 14.69
CA PRO A 572 -17.47 -11.94 14.46
C PRO A 572 -18.88 -11.57 13.99
N GLN A 573 -19.60 -12.52 13.38
CA GLN A 573 -20.97 -12.32 12.90
C GLN A 573 -21.99 -12.55 14.01
N PHE A 574 -21.69 -13.46 14.94
CA PHE A 574 -22.57 -13.88 16.02
C PHE A 574 -21.86 -13.80 17.38
N ILE A 575 -21.49 -12.57 17.77
CA ILE A 575 -20.64 -12.30 18.96
C ILE A 575 -21.22 -12.79 20.29
N PHE A 576 -22.54 -12.95 20.39
CA PHE A 576 -23.25 -13.43 21.58
C PHE A 576 -23.63 -14.91 21.54
N TRP A 577 -23.29 -15.63 20.45
CA TRP A 577 -23.59 -17.05 20.35
C TRP A 577 -22.52 -17.88 21.07
N MET A 578 -22.81 -18.29 22.30
CA MET A 578 -21.84 -18.93 23.19
C MET A 578 -21.49 -20.35 22.75
N ASP A 579 -22.37 -21.05 22.04
CA ASP A 579 -22.10 -22.38 21.51
C ASP A 579 -20.87 -22.39 20.57
N LEU A 580 -20.62 -21.29 19.84
CA LEU A 580 -19.43 -21.15 19.00
C LEU A 580 -18.12 -21.25 19.81
N ASN A 581 -18.10 -20.67 21.00
CA ASN A 581 -16.91 -20.71 21.86
C ASN A 581 -16.70 -22.11 22.46
N ARG A 582 -17.78 -22.81 22.83
CA ARG A 582 -17.70 -24.21 23.25
C ARG A 582 -17.18 -25.10 22.13
N PHE A 583 -17.71 -24.97 20.91
CA PHE A 583 -17.28 -25.77 19.76
C PHE A 583 -15.80 -25.57 19.43
N VAL A 584 -15.29 -24.34 19.54
CA VAL A 584 -13.86 -24.05 19.40
C VAL A 584 -13.05 -24.72 20.51
N ALA A 585 -13.48 -24.61 21.76
CA ALA A 585 -12.78 -25.22 22.90
C ALA A 585 -12.73 -26.75 22.78
N GLU A 586 -13.86 -27.39 22.50
CA GLU A 586 -13.93 -28.84 22.30
C GLU A 586 -13.08 -29.30 21.12
N SER A 587 -13.09 -28.54 20.01
CA SER A 587 -12.24 -28.84 18.86
C SER A 587 -10.76 -28.80 19.22
N LEU A 588 -10.31 -27.76 19.94
CA LEU A 588 -8.92 -27.64 20.40
C LEU A 588 -8.54 -28.74 21.40
N ALA A 589 -9.46 -29.17 22.25
CA ALA A 589 -9.23 -30.30 23.16
C ALA A 589 -9.09 -31.63 22.39
N ARG A 590 -9.94 -31.87 21.38
CA ARG A 590 -9.90 -33.06 20.53
C ARG A 590 -8.66 -33.13 19.63
N LEU A 591 -8.09 -31.99 19.23
CA LEU A 591 -6.86 -31.91 18.41
C LEU A 591 -5.57 -32.25 19.18
N GLY A 592 -5.63 -32.36 20.52
CA GLY A 592 -4.56 -32.94 21.34
C GLY A 592 -3.67 -31.94 22.09
N ALA A 593 -2.66 -32.47 22.79
CA ALA A 593 -1.88 -31.75 23.81
C ALA A 593 -1.16 -30.47 23.33
N HIS A 594 -0.84 -30.38 22.03
CA HIS A 594 -0.21 -29.19 21.45
C HIS A 594 -1.13 -27.96 21.44
N TYR A 595 -2.46 -28.16 21.49
CA TYR A 595 -3.47 -27.09 21.42
C TYR A 595 -3.95 -26.61 22.79
N VAL A 596 -3.42 -27.16 23.89
CA VAL A 596 -3.81 -26.81 25.27
C VAL A 596 -3.67 -25.31 25.55
N ARG A 597 -2.65 -24.65 24.98
CA ARG A 597 -2.46 -23.20 25.14
C ARG A 597 -3.55 -22.39 24.45
N ALA A 598 -3.97 -22.79 23.24
CA ALA A 598 -5.07 -22.16 22.51
C ALA A 598 -6.43 -22.45 23.17
N HIS A 599 -6.65 -23.69 23.63
CA HIS A 599 -7.83 -24.06 24.43
C HIS A 599 -7.97 -23.16 25.67
N ARG A 600 -6.86 -22.95 26.39
CA ARG A 600 -6.79 -22.04 27.56
C ARG A 600 -7.16 -20.61 27.22
N ALA A 601 -6.68 -20.11 26.09
CA ALA A 601 -6.99 -18.76 25.64
C ALA A 601 -8.49 -18.57 25.40
N VAL A 602 -9.13 -19.51 24.70
CA VAL A 602 -10.58 -19.42 24.42
C VAL A 602 -11.39 -19.45 25.71
N CYS A 603 -11.14 -20.43 26.57
CA CYS A 603 -11.89 -20.56 27.83
C CYS A 603 -11.72 -19.34 28.75
N ARG A 604 -10.50 -18.80 28.89
CA ARG A 604 -10.25 -17.62 29.75
C ARG A 604 -10.98 -16.37 29.26
N GLU A 605 -10.93 -16.07 27.96
CA GLU A 605 -11.60 -14.89 27.42
C GLU A 605 -13.12 -15.05 27.47
N THR A 606 -13.66 -16.25 27.23
CA THR A 606 -15.11 -16.51 27.37
C THR A 606 -15.57 -16.41 28.82
N ALA A 607 -14.80 -16.92 29.78
CA ALA A 607 -15.11 -16.81 31.19
C ALA A 607 -15.12 -15.35 31.68
N PHE A 608 -14.19 -14.53 31.17
CA PHE A 608 -14.13 -13.11 31.48
C PHE A 608 -15.36 -12.34 30.95
N LEU A 609 -15.86 -12.68 29.76
CA LEU A 609 -17.11 -12.11 29.23
C LEU A 609 -18.31 -12.40 30.13
N ILE A 610 -18.48 -13.66 30.57
CA ILE A 610 -19.59 -14.05 31.45
C ILE A 610 -19.46 -13.39 32.83
N TYR A 611 -18.23 -13.23 33.32
CA TYR A 611 -17.99 -12.49 34.56
C TYR A 611 -18.38 -11.01 34.43
N GLN A 612 -18.09 -10.36 33.29
CA GLN A 612 -18.49 -8.98 33.03
C GLN A 612 -20.00 -8.82 32.81
N LEU A 613 -20.64 -9.80 32.17
CA LEU A 613 -22.06 -9.76 31.78
C LEU A 613 -22.82 -10.97 32.35
N PRO A 614 -23.08 -11.00 33.66
CA PRO A 614 -23.78 -12.11 34.30
C PRO A 614 -25.22 -12.22 33.79
N GLY A 615 -25.64 -13.41 33.37
CA GLY A 615 -26.98 -13.67 32.83
C GLY A 615 -27.08 -13.61 31.31
N LEU A 616 -25.96 -13.34 30.60
CA LEU A 616 -25.89 -13.42 29.14
C LEU A 616 -26.22 -14.83 28.63
N GLU A 617 -25.87 -15.86 29.40
CA GLU A 617 -26.13 -17.27 29.10
C GLU A 617 -27.64 -17.63 29.11
N ASP A 618 -28.49 -16.81 29.73
CA ASP A 618 -29.93 -17.05 29.84
C ASP A 618 -30.76 -16.32 28.76
N LEU A 619 -30.10 -15.51 27.92
CA LEU A 619 -30.75 -14.76 26.85
C LEU A 619 -30.90 -15.58 25.55
N SER A 620 -31.84 -15.14 24.71
CA SER A 620 -32.15 -15.76 23.41
C SER A 620 -32.19 -14.72 22.28
N PHE A 621 -31.93 -15.16 21.05
CA PHE A 621 -32.09 -14.36 19.83
C PHE A 621 -33.56 -14.02 19.56
N ALA A 622 -33.81 -13.16 18.58
CA ALA A 622 -35.15 -12.71 18.20
C ALA A 622 -36.10 -13.85 17.76
N ASP A 623 -35.57 -14.99 17.31
CA ASP A 623 -36.34 -16.16 16.89
C ASP A 623 -36.56 -17.20 18.01
N GLY A 624 -36.06 -16.93 19.22
CA GLY A 624 -36.11 -17.84 20.36
C GLY A 624 -34.95 -18.84 20.45
N THR A 625 -34.00 -18.83 19.52
CA THR A 625 -32.77 -19.63 19.65
C THR A 625 -31.96 -19.14 20.86
N PRO A 626 -31.56 -20.01 21.80
CA PRO A 626 -30.81 -19.59 22.99
C PRO A 626 -29.38 -19.17 22.62
N PHE A 627 -28.81 -18.21 23.35
CA PHE A 627 -27.40 -17.85 23.20
C PHE A 627 -26.46 -18.97 23.66
N ALA A 628 -26.89 -19.76 24.64
CA ALA A 628 -26.20 -20.94 25.15
C ALA A 628 -27.17 -22.10 25.31
N THR A 629 -26.89 -23.22 24.64
CA THR A 629 -27.56 -24.51 24.90
C THR A 629 -27.29 -24.99 26.34
N LEU A 630 -28.07 -25.95 26.83
CA LEU A 630 -27.89 -26.51 28.18
C LEU A 630 -26.47 -27.07 28.39
N GLU A 631 -25.90 -27.72 27.38
CA GLU A 631 -24.52 -28.20 27.37
C GLU A 631 -23.52 -27.05 27.49
N THR A 632 -23.74 -25.98 26.73
CA THR A 632 -22.92 -24.77 26.79
C THR A 632 -23.03 -24.08 28.14
N LYS A 633 -24.20 -24.02 28.77
CA LYS A 633 -24.34 -23.49 30.14
C LYS A 633 -23.53 -24.28 31.15
N ASN A 634 -23.52 -25.61 31.04
CA ASN A 634 -22.71 -26.47 31.91
C ASN A 634 -21.21 -26.26 31.67
N TRP A 635 -20.80 -26.14 30.40
CA TRP A 635 -19.41 -25.81 30.06
C TRP A 635 -19.00 -24.42 30.58
N LEU A 636 -19.84 -23.39 30.44
CA LEU A 636 -19.59 -22.05 30.96
C LEU A 636 -19.40 -22.05 32.48
N LYS A 637 -20.20 -22.84 33.21
CA LYS A 637 -20.00 -23.04 34.67
C LYS A 637 -18.65 -23.68 35.00
N SER A 638 -18.16 -24.60 34.16
CA SER A 638 -16.86 -25.25 34.37
C SER A 638 -15.66 -24.32 34.17
N ILE A 639 -15.83 -23.24 33.41
CA ILE A 639 -14.78 -22.25 33.14
C ILE A 639 -14.97 -20.93 33.90
N ALA A 640 -16.05 -20.79 34.66
CA ALA A 640 -16.42 -19.55 35.33
C ALA A 640 -15.36 -19.10 36.36
N ILE A 641 -15.11 -17.78 36.40
CA ILE A 641 -14.21 -17.15 37.38
C ILE A 641 -15.02 -16.92 38.66
N HIS A 642 -14.76 -17.70 39.70
CA HIS A 642 -15.45 -17.52 40.99
C HIS A 642 -15.06 -16.19 41.64
N SER A 643 -16.02 -15.27 41.74
CA SER A 643 -15.94 -14.13 42.65
C SER A 643 -15.73 -14.65 44.06
N GLY A 644 -14.74 -14.13 44.80
CA GLY A 644 -14.47 -14.54 46.17
C GLY A 644 -15.65 -14.25 47.12
N ILE A 645 -16.59 -15.19 47.21
CA ILE A 645 -17.51 -15.40 48.33
C ILE A 645 -17.57 -16.92 48.52
N SER A 646 -17.03 -17.34 49.67
CA SER A 646 -17.04 -18.65 50.34
C SER A 646 -17.51 -19.91 49.60
N ALA A 647 -16.64 -20.92 49.64
CA ALA A 647 -16.81 -22.28 49.17
C ALA A 647 -17.93 -23.06 49.90
N GLU A 648 -18.66 -23.90 49.17
CA GLU A 648 -19.06 -25.24 49.59
C GLU A 648 -18.97 -26.23 48.40
N THR A 649 -18.09 -27.23 48.59
CA THR A 649 -17.97 -28.59 48.01
C THR A 649 -19.06 -29.05 47.01
N VAL A 650 -18.80 -29.70 45.86
CA VAL A 650 -18.12 -31.01 45.57
C VAL A 650 -17.90 -31.14 44.02
N PRO A 651 -17.33 -32.25 43.46
CA PRO A 651 -15.92 -32.59 43.24
C PRO A 651 -15.40 -32.40 41.79
N ASP A 652 -14.08 -32.40 41.73
CA ASP A 652 -13.16 -32.51 40.60
C ASP A 652 -13.57 -33.48 39.47
N SER A 653 -13.52 -32.97 38.23
CA SER A 653 -13.09 -33.74 37.04
C SER A 653 -12.53 -32.73 36.04
N GLY A 654 -11.22 -32.53 36.12
CA GLY A 654 -10.52 -31.40 35.53
C GLY A 654 -10.30 -31.41 34.01
N LEU A 655 -9.82 -30.23 33.56
CA LEU A 655 -8.82 -30.06 32.51
C LEU A 655 -8.22 -28.64 32.64
N ASP A 656 -7.42 -28.49 33.70
CA ASP A 656 -6.20 -27.68 33.85
C ASP A 656 -6.00 -26.44 32.93
N LEU A 657 -6.59 -25.30 33.32
CA LEU A 657 -6.47 -24.01 32.62
C LEU A 657 -5.84 -22.83 33.40
N LEU A 658 -5.24 -23.10 34.57
CA LEU A 658 -4.65 -22.06 35.41
C LEU A 658 -3.13 -22.13 35.63
N GLY A 659 -2.38 -23.09 35.10
CA GLY A 659 -0.95 -23.28 35.43
C GLY A 659 0.09 -22.20 35.02
N GLY A 660 -0.27 -20.91 34.90
CA GLY A 660 0.68 -19.79 34.73
C GLY A 660 0.57 -18.77 35.87
N GLU A 661 -0.63 -18.26 36.13
CA GLU A 661 -0.93 -17.44 37.32
C GLU A 661 -1.09 -18.31 38.56
N ASN A 662 -1.77 -19.46 38.47
CA ASN A 662 -1.76 -20.43 39.58
C ASN A 662 -0.37 -21.01 39.77
N ARG A 663 0.44 -21.19 38.73
CA ARG A 663 1.82 -21.67 38.90
C ARG A 663 2.72 -20.63 39.57
N MET A 664 2.56 -19.35 39.25
CA MET A 664 3.31 -18.28 39.92
C MET A 664 2.83 -18.07 41.36
N GLU A 665 1.53 -18.15 41.61
CA GLU A 665 0.98 -18.09 42.96
C GLU A 665 1.31 -19.35 43.77
N GLU A 666 1.33 -20.54 43.17
CA GLU A 666 1.82 -21.78 43.76
C GLU A 666 3.32 -21.69 44.05
N GLU A 667 4.15 -21.21 43.12
CA GLU A 667 5.60 -21.02 43.29
C GLU A 667 5.90 -19.94 44.37
N ILE A 668 5.11 -18.86 44.44
CA ILE A 668 5.21 -17.84 45.49
C ILE A 668 4.76 -18.41 46.85
N THR A 669 3.68 -19.20 46.87
CA THR A 669 3.17 -19.86 48.08
C THR A 669 4.14 -20.94 48.57
N GLU A 670 4.81 -21.64 47.65
CA GLU A 670 5.86 -22.61 47.95
C GLU A 670 7.08 -21.91 48.56
N ALA A 671 7.54 -20.80 47.97
CA ALA A 671 8.62 -19.98 48.51
C ALA A 671 8.26 -19.43 49.91
N GLN A 672 7.01 -19.00 50.13
CA GLN A 672 6.51 -18.62 51.46
C GLN A 672 6.49 -19.82 52.44
N GLY A 673 6.10 -21.01 51.97
CA GLY A 673 6.14 -22.24 52.76
C GLY A 673 7.55 -22.71 53.15
N MET A 674 8.56 -22.43 52.32
CA MET A 674 9.97 -22.72 52.64
C MET A 674 10.52 -21.85 53.77
N ILE A 675 9.98 -20.63 53.96
CA ILE A 675 10.33 -19.75 55.10
C ILE A 675 9.86 -20.35 56.42
N HIS A 676 8.65 -20.89 56.49
CA HIS A 676 8.15 -21.56 57.70
C HIS A 676 8.96 -22.82 58.06
N ARG A 677 9.70 -23.37 57.10
CA ARG A 677 10.63 -24.50 57.29
C ARG A 677 12.09 -24.06 57.53
N GLY A 678 12.35 -22.77 57.71
CA GLY A 678 13.67 -22.22 58.06
C GLY A 678 14.68 -22.11 56.90
N ARG A 679 14.25 -22.28 55.64
CA ARG A 679 15.13 -22.26 54.45
C ARG A 679 14.99 -20.96 53.67
N LEU A 680 15.42 -19.86 54.29
CA LEU A 680 15.27 -18.51 53.75
C LEU A 680 16.15 -18.26 52.52
N LEU A 681 17.41 -18.71 52.53
CA LEU A 681 18.37 -18.49 51.44
C LEU A 681 17.94 -19.20 50.16
N GLU A 682 17.52 -20.47 50.25
CA GLU A 682 17.03 -21.25 49.10
C GLU A 682 15.79 -20.59 48.46
N ALA A 683 14.86 -20.08 49.28
CA ALA A 683 13.67 -19.38 48.79
C ALA A 683 14.03 -18.05 48.09
N MET A 684 14.99 -17.30 48.62
CA MET A 684 15.45 -16.04 48.03
C MET A 684 16.22 -16.26 46.72
N GLU A 685 17.10 -17.26 46.65
CA GLU A 685 17.83 -17.61 45.42
C GLU A 685 16.88 -18.05 44.31
N GLY A 686 15.89 -18.90 44.65
CA GLY A 686 14.85 -19.33 43.72
C GLY A 686 14.05 -18.16 43.14
N LEU A 687 13.58 -17.24 43.99
CA LEU A 687 12.84 -16.07 43.51
C LEU A 687 13.71 -15.06 42.75
N GLN A 688 14.98 -14.88 43.12
CA GLN A 688 15.89 -13.99 42.41
C GLN A 688 16.25 -14.53 41.02
N GLN A 689 16.40 -15.83 40.87
CA GLN A 689 16.62 -16.46 39.57
C GLN A 689 15.39 -16.27 38.66
N LYS A 690 14.18 -16.47 39.21
CA LYS A 690 12.92 -16.21 38.47
C LYS A 690 12.74 -14.73 38.11
N LEU A 691 13.17 -13.82 38.98
CA LEU A 691 13.17 -12.38 38.71
C LEU A 691 14.11 -12.03 37.54
N ASN A 692 15.25 -12.71 37.43
CA ASN A 692 16.21 -12.50 36.34
C ASN A 692 15.72 -13.13 35.02
N ASP A 693 15.10 -14.31 35.08
CA ASP A 693 14.60 -15.06 33.92
C ASP A 693 13.23 -14.55 33.42
N ALA A 694 12.63 -13.58 34.12
CA ALA A 694 11.33 -13.03 33.78
C ALA A 694 11.33 -12.38 32.39
N SER A 695 10.39 -12.83 31.55
CA SER A 695 10.30 -12.48 30.13
C SER A 695 9.56 -11.17 29.87
N SER A 696 8.82 -10.67 30.87
CA SER A 696 8.01 -9.46 30.76
C SER A 696 8.18 -8.52 31.98
N GLY A 697 7.91 -7.22 31.77
CA GLY A 697 7.95 -6.21 32.84
C GLY A 697 6.94 -6.48 33.96
N ARG A 698 5.75 -6.98 33.62
CA ARG A 698 4.72 -7.35 34.60
C ARG A 698 5.15 -8.52 35.47
N GLU A 699 5.74 -9.57 34.89
CA GLU A 699 6.32 -10.69 35.66
C GLU A 699 7.43 -10.22 36.59
N LYS A 700 8.32 -9.33 36.11
CA LYS A 700 9.40 -8.76 36.95
C LYS A 700 8.85 -8.04 38.17
N ILE A 701 7.81 -7.22 38.02
CA ILE A 701 7.18 -6.53 39.14
C ILE A 701 6.55 -7.54 40.09
N ILE A 702 5.81 -8.54 39.61
CA ILE A 702 5.18 -9.56 40.47
C ILE A 702 6.23 -10.34 41.27
N TRP A 703 7.33 -10.77 40.64
CA TRP A 703 8.43 -11.44 41.34
C TRP A 703 9.15 -10.52 42.32
N ARG A 704 9.36 -9.25 41.96
CA ARG A 704 9.93 -8.25 42.88
C ARG A 704 9.01 -7.97 44.05
N LEU A 705 7.70 -7.99 43.82
CA LEU A 705 6.70 -7.86 44.88
C LEU A 705 6.76 -9.05 45.84
N ALA A 706 6.94 -10.26 45.31
CA ALA A 706 7.12 -11.47 46.12
C ALA A 706 8.41 -11.38 46.96
N VAL A 707 9.54 -11.00 46.37
CA VAL A 707 10.82 -10.82 47.08
C VAL A 707 10.69 -9.79 48.21
N ALA A 708 10.12 -8.62 47.92
CA ALA A 708 9.93 -7.58 48.93
C ALA A 708 8.97 -8.04 50.04
N ARG A 709 7.90 -8.78 49.72
CA ARG A 709 6.99 -9.36 50.72
C ARG A 709 7.73 -10.33 51.65
N LEU A 710 8.53 -11.25 51.11
CA LEU A 710 9.32 -12.18 51.94
C LEU A 710 10.28 -11.44 52.88
N LEU A 711 10.95 -10.38 52.39
CA LEU A 711 11.86 -9.59 53.20
C LEU A 711 11.15 -8.84 54.33
N LEU A 712 9.94 -8.34 54.08
CA LEU A 712 9.10 -7.70 55.08
C LEU A 712 8.57 -8.72 56.12
N ASP A 713 8.13 -9.90 55.69
CA ASP A 713 7.65 -10.98 56.55
C ASP A 713 8.75 -11.48 57.53
N VAL A 714 10.00 -11.52 57.07
CA VAL A 714 11.18 -11.91 57.86
C VAL A 714 11.78 -10.73 58.65
N LYS A 715 11.14 -9.56 58.61
CA LYS A 715 11.53 -8.33 59.30
C LYS A 715 12.93 -7.80 58.92
N LYS A 716 13.39 -8.08 57.71
CA LYS A 716 14.66 -7.57 57.15
C LYS A 716 14.40 -6.31 56.32
N TYR A 717 13.90 -5.28 56.99
CA TYR A 717 13.37 -4.07 56.37
C TYR A 717 14.42 -3.28 55.56
N GLU A 718 15.67 -3.21 56.03
CA GLU A 718 16.75 -2.50 55.33
C GLU A 718 17.07 -3.11 53.96
N LEU A 719 16.97 -4.43 53.84
CA LEU A 719 17.20 -5.15 52.58
C LEU A 719 16.01 -5.04 51.63
N ALA A 720 14.82 -4.71 52.13
CA ALA A 720 13.64 -4.50 51.30
C ALA A 720 13.65 -3.13 50.61
N LEU A 721 14.31 -2.11 51.19
CA LEU A 721 14.30 -0.73 50.67
C LEU A 721 14.68 -0.59 49.19
N PRO A 722 15.77 -1.20 48.69
CA PRO A 722 16.12 -1.10 47.28
C PRO A 722 15.06 -1.72 46.37
N HIS A 723 14.37 -2.77 46.83
CA HIS A 723 13.28 -3.38 46.08
C HIS A 723 12.02 -2.52 46.11
N LEU A 724 11.69 -1.89 47.25
CA LEU A 724 10.56 -0.97 47.37
C LEU A 724 10.75 0.30 46.54
N ASP A 725 11.95 0.91 46.59
CA ASP A 725 12.30 2.05 45.73
C ASP A 725 12.26 1.64 44.24
N GLN A 726 12.70 0.42 43.91
CA GLN A 726 12.62 -0.09 42.55
C GLN A 726 11.18 -0.38 42.10
N ILE A 727 10.29 -0.83 42.99
CA ILE A 727 8.86 -1.00 42.71
C ILE A 727 8.23 0.36 42.38
N ILE A 728 8.53 1.42 43.16
CA ILE A 728 8.07 2.78 42.85
C ILE A 728 8.57 3.22 41.46
N ARG A 729 9.87 3.04 41.18
CA ARG A 729 10.45 3.39 39.87
C ARG A 729 9.81 2.60 38.73
N GLU A 730 9.53 1.32 38.91
CA GLU A 730 8.88 0.49 37.88
C GLU A 730 7.42 0.91 37.67
N ILE A 731 6.69 1.26 38.74
CA ILE A 731 5.35 1.85 38.65
C ILE A 731 5.39 3.18 37.87
N ASP A 732 6.39 4.02 38.12
CA ASP A 732 6.56 5.31 37.44
C ASP A 732 6.94 5.14 35.96
N ILE A 733 7.96 4.32 35.66
CA ILE A 733 8.46 4.10 34.30
C ILE A 733 7.38 3.49 33.39
N PHE A 734 6.57 2.58 33.93
CA PHE A 734 5.52 1.91 33.17
C PHE A 734 4.13 2.56 33.33
N HIS A 735 4.04 3.69 34.05
CA HIS A 735 2.80 4.41 34.32
C HIS A 735 1.65 3.50 34.80
N LEU A 736 1.95 2.59 35.73
CA LEU A 736 1.01 1.53 36.13
C LEU A 736 -0.22 2.07 36.86
N GLU A 737 -0.15 3.27 37.43
CA GLU A 737 -1.30 3.92 38.09
C GLU A 737 -2.47 4.17 37.11
N ASP A 738 -2.16 4.45 35.84
CA ASP A 738 -3.14 4.74 34.80
C ASP A 738 -3.57 3.47 34.03
N TYR A 739 -2.66 2.48 33.92
CA TYR A 739 -2.85 1.31 33.04
C TYR A 739 -3.21 0.00 33.78
N ASP A 740 -2.72 -0.22 35.00
CA ASP A 740 -3.00 -1.41 35.83
C ASP A 740 -3.07 -1.02 37.30
N SER A 741 -4.14 -0.29 37.62
CA SER A 741 -4.36 0.31 38.94
C SER A 741 -4.38 -0.71 40.08
N ALA A 742 -4.79 -1.96 39.81
CA ALA A 742 -4.78 -3.04 40.80
C ALA A 742 -3.36 -3.47 41.18
N LEU A 743 -2.45 -3.63 40.21
CA LEU A 743 -1.06 -3.97 40.46
C LEU A 743 -0.28 -2.79 41.07
N ALA A 744 -0.54 -1.57 40.58
CA ALA A 744 0.03 -0.35 41.14
C ALA A 744 -0.40 -0.17 42.60
N LEU A 745 -1.68 -0.33 42.90
CA LEU A 745 -2.20 -0.28 44.27
C LEU A 745 -1.56 -1.37 45.14
N LYS A 746 -1.41 -2.61 44.65
CA LYS A 746 -0.73 -3.69 45.37
C LYS A 746 0.74 -3.35 45.66
N GLY A 747 1.44 -2.73 44.71
CA GLY A 747 2.82 -2.28 44.88
C GLY A 747 2.96 -1.12 45.86
N LEU A 748 2.20 -0.04 45.67
CA LEU A 748 2.21 1.14 46.54
C LEU A 748 1.80 0.80 47.98
N LYS A 749 0.80 -0.08 48.16
CA LYS A 749 0.43 -0.60 49.48
C LYS A 749 1.61 -1.25 50.18
N MET A 750 2.35 -2.10 49.46
CA MET A 750 3.46 -2.82 50.05
C MET A 750 4.63 -1.89 50.39
N VAL A 751 4.86 -0.87 49.57
CA VAL A 751 5.80 0.22 49.86
C VAL A 751 5.37 0.98 51.11
N CYS A 752 4.09 1.37 51.25
CA CYS A 752 3.57 1.99 52.46
C CYS A 752 3.83 1.12 53.70
N THR A 753 3.50 -0.17 53.65
CA THR A 753 3.74 -1.08 54.79
C THR A 753 5.22 -1.27 55.11
N GLY A 754 6.09 -1.26 54.09
CA GLY A 754 7.53 -1.37 54.26
C GLY A 754 8.18 -0.10 54.83
N LEU A 755 7.66 1.07 54.46
CA LEU A 755 8.08 2.36 55.00
C LEU A 755 7.52 2.61 56.41
N GLU A 756 6.32 2.12 56.72
CA GLU A 756 5.73 2.15 58.07
C GLU A 756 6.47 1.30 59.09
N SER A 757 7.01 0.18 58.64
CA SER A 757 7.78 -0.73 59.49
C SER A 757 9.17 -0.17 59.84
N GLN A 758 9.54 1.01 59.32
CA GLN A 758 10.81 1.69 59.57
C GLN A 758 10.59 3.03 60.29
N ASN A 759 11.14 3.16 61.50
CA ASN A 759 11.04 4.36 62.34
C ASN A 759 12.06 5.45 61.93
N ASP A 760 12.14 5.77 60.64
CA ASP A 760 13.07 6.77 60.12
C ASP A 760 12.33 8.05 59.68
N GLU A 761 12.67 9.20 60.28
CA GLU A 761 12.05 10.50 60.00
C GLU A 761 12.20 10.94 58.54
N SER A 762 13.27 10.51 57.87
CA SER A 762 13.52 10.84 56.47
C SER A 762 12.51 10.19 55.50
N LEU A 763 11.93 9.05 55.90
CA LEU A 763 10.99 8.25 55.09
C LEU A 763 9.52 8.68 55.28
N LYS A 764 9.20 9.50 56.28
CA LYS A 764 7.82 10.01 56.48
C LYS A 764 7.34 10.87 55.31
N ARG A 765 8.23 11.64 54.69
CA ARG A 765 7.89 12.41 53.48
C ARG A 765 7.59 11.50 52.29
N LYS A 766 8.38 10.43 52.10
CA LYS A 766 8.12 9.42 51.06
C LYS A 766 6.81 8.67 51.32
N LYS A 767 6.50 8.34 52.58
CA LYS A 767 5.22 7.73 52.96
C LYS A 767 4.03 8.62 52.61
N ALA A 768 4.10 9.91 52.96
CA ALA A 768 3.03 10.86 52.64
C ALA A 768 2.80 10.99 51.13
N ASP A 769 3.88 10.95 50.34
CA ASP A 769 3.82 10.97 48.88
C ASP A 769 3.18 9.70 48.31
N VAL A 770 3.57 8.51 48.80
CA VAL A 770 2.97 7.24 48.37
C VAL A 770 1.49 7.16 48.78
N LEU A 771 1.12 7.64 49.97
CA LEU A 771 -0.28 7.71 50.40
C LEU A 771 -1.11 8.66 49.53
N TYR A 772 -0.54 9.80 49.14
CA TYR A 772 -1.19 10.71 48.18
C TYR A 772 -1.45 10.01 46.84
N ARG A 773 -0.50 9.21 46.36
CA ARG A 773 -0.64 8.42 45.13
C ARG A 773 -1.70 7.33 45.26
N ILE A 774 -1.75 6.61 46.38
CA ILE A 774 -2.82 5.64 46.67
C ILE A 774 -4.19 6.34 46.69
N ALA A 775 -4.29 7.55 47.28
CA ALA A 775 -5.54 8.29 47.37
C ALA A 775 -6.10 8.72 46.01
N ARG A 776 -5.23 8.89 45.01
CA ARG A 776 -5.64 9.16 43.63
C ARG A 776 -6.23 7.93 42.93
N ILE A 777 -5.81 6.73 43.32
CA ILE A 777 -6.29 5.47 42.72
C ILE A 777 -7.52 4.95 43.47
N ASP A 778 -7.43 4.86 44.80
CA ASP A 778 -8.48 4.37 45.68
C ASP A 778 -8.46 5.15 46.99
N MET A 779 -9.36 6.14 47.08
CA MET A 779 -9.50 6.99 48.26
C MET A 779 -9.96 6.20 49.48
N ALA A 780 -10.75 5.13 49.33
CA ALA A 780 -11.19 4.32 50.45
C ALA A 780 -10.02 3.55 51.07
N GLU A 781 -9.11 3.03 50.25
CA GLU A 781 -7.88 2.37 50.72
C GLU A 781 -6.85 3.35 51.28
N ALA A 782 -6.72 4.55 50.72
CA ALA A 782 -5.86 5.60 51.31
C ALA A 782 -6.36 6.06 52.68
N ILE A 783 -7.68 6.15 52.87
CA ILE A 783 -8.29 6.46 54.18
C ILE A 783 -8.04 5.32 55.17
N ARG A 784 -8.16 4.05 54.74
CA ARG A 784 -7.85 2.87 55.57
C ARG A 784 -6.38 2.82 56.02
N LEU A 785 -5.45 3.20 55.14
CA LEU A 785 -4.01 3.21 55.44
C LEU A 785 -3.54 4.51 56.12
N GLY A 786 -4.26 5.61 55.92
CA GLY A 786 -3.97 6.93 56.52
C GLY A 786 -4.54 7.11 57.93
N HIS A 787 -5.51 6.29 58.34
CA HIS A 787 -6.04 6.24 59.71
C HIS A 787 -5.41 5.15 60.59
N ALA A 788 -4.35 4.47 60.11
CA ALA A 788 -3.57 3.51 60.90
C ALA A 788 -2.41 4.19 61.65
#